data_AF-A0AAD1W1T9-F1
#
_entry.id   AF-A0AAD1W1T9-F1
#
_cell.length_a   1.000
_cell.length_b   1.000
_cell.length_c   1.000
_cell.angle_alpha   90.00
_cell.angle_beta   90.00
_cell.angle_gamma   90.00
#
_symmetry.space_group_name_H-M   'P 1'
#
loop_
_entity.id
_entity.type
_entity.pdbx_description
1 polymer ?
#
loop_
_entity_poly.entity_id
_entity_poly.type
_entity_poly.pdbx_seq_one_letter_code
_entity_poly.pdbx_strand_id
1 'polypeptide(L)'
;MLKLLLTGEYLEKIIPLVVKFCNIDDDELREYCIQAFESFVRRCPKEVYPHVSTIINICLKYLTYDPNYNYDDEDEDENAMDADGADDDDQGSDDEYSDDDDMSWKVRRAAAKCLDAVVSTRHEMLPEFYKTVSPALIARFKEREENVKADVFHAYLSLLKQTRPVQSWLCDPDAMEQGETPLTMLQSQVPNIVKALHKQMKEKSVKTRQCCFNMLTELVNVLPGALTQHIPVLVPGIIFSLNDKSSSSNLKIDALSCLYVILCNHSPQVFHPHVQALVSPVVICVGDPFYKITSEALLVTQQLVKVIRPLEQPSSFDAAPYIKDLFTCTIKRLKAADIDQEVKERAISCMGQIICSLGDNLGSDLTNTLQIFLERLKNEITRLTTVKALTLIAGSPLKIDLRPILGEGVPILASFLRKNQRALKLGTLSALDILIKNYSDSLTAEMIDAVLDELPPLISESDMHVSQMAISFLTTLAKVYPSSLSKISGSILDELIGLVRSPLLQGGALSAMLEFFQALVLTGTSCLGYMYLLRMLTGPVYAQSTALTHKQSYYSIAKCVAALTRACPKEGPAVVGQFIQDVKNSRSTDSIRLLALLSLGEVGHHIDLSGQVELKSVILEAFSSPSEEVKSAASYALGSISVGNLPEYLPFVLQEITSQPKRQYLLLHSLKEIISSASVAGLKPYVENIWCLLLKHSECAEEGTRNVVAECLGKLTLIDPETLLPRLKGYLAAGSSYARSSVVTAVKFTISDHPQPIDPLLKNCIGDFLKTLEDPDLNVRRVALVTFNSAAHNKPSLIRDLLDSVLPHLYNETKVRKELIREVEMGPFKHTVDDGLDIRKAAFECMYTLLDSCLDRLDIFEFLNHVEDGLKDHYDIKMLTFLMLVRLSTLCPSAVLQRLDRLVEPLRATCTTKVKANSVKQEFEKQDELKRSAMRAVAALLTIPEAEKSPLMSEFQSQISSNPELAAIFESIQKDTSSANMESMDTT
;
A
#
# COMPACT_ATOMS: atom_id res chain seq x y z
N MET A 1 -21.26 32.43 -10.72
CA MET A 1 -20.04 31.73 -10.27
C MET A 1 -19.17 32.59 -9.34
N LEU A 2 -18.96 33.88 -9.60
CA LEU A 2 -18.14 34.79 -8.77
C LEU A 2 -18.78 35.35 -7.46
N LYS A 3 -20.03 35.01 -7.12
CA LYS A 3 -20.71 35.52 -5.90
C LYS A 3 -20.79 34.54 -4.72
N LEU A 4 -20.37 33.28 -4.91
CA LEU A 4 -20.47 32.21 -3.89
C LEU A 4 -19.13 31.88 -3.21
N LEU A 5 -18.01 32.51 -3.62
CA LEU A 5 -16.72 32.39 -2.94
C LEU A 5 -16.53 33.48 -1.86
N LEU A 6 -17.24 34.60 -2.00
CA LEU A 6 -17.34 35.65 -0.97
C LEU A 6 -18.31 35.28 0.16
N THR A 7 -19.07 34.19 0.05
CA THR A 7 -20.10 33.87 1.05
C THR A 7 -19.58 33.22 2.30
N GLY A 8 -18.35 32.70 2.35
CA GLY A 8 -17.84 31.99 3.52
C GLY A 8 -17.97 32.76 4.85
N GLU A 9 -17.51 34.00 4.84
CA GLU A 9 -17.65 34.95 5.97
C GLU A 9 -19.10 35.42 6.21
N TYR A 10 -19.99 35.28 5.22
CA TYR A 10 -21.39 35.69 5.30
C TYR A 10 -22.35 34.51 5.55
N LEU A 11 -21.84 33.26 5.59
CA LEU A 11 -22.65 32.06 5.85
C LEU A 11 -23.31 32.14 7.23
N GLU A 12 -22.64 32.72 8.22
CA GLU A 12 -23.19 32.96 9.57
C GLU A 12 -24.46 33.82 9.55
N LYS A 13 -24.61 34.71 8.56
CA LYS A 13 -25.82 35.55 8.39
C LYS A 13 -26.82 34.94 7.44
N ILE A 14 -26.36 34.20 6.43
CA ILE A 14 -27.21 33.61 5.39
C ILE A 14 -27.94 32.37 5.93
N ILE A 15 -27.26 31.47 6.65
CA ILE A 15 -27.85 30.23 7.13
C ILE A 15 -29.09 30.49 8.01
N PRO A 16 -29.06 31.39 9.02
CA PRO A 16 -30.26 31.71 9.79
C PRO A 16 -31.42 32.30 8.97
N LEU A 17 -31.13 33.03 7.89
CA LEU A 17 -32.15 33.57 6.98
C LEU A 17 -32.78 32.45 6.13
N VAL A 18 -31.96 31.53 5.60
CA VAL A 18 -32.44 30.36 4.85
C VAL A 18 -33.26 29.44 5.76
N VAL A 19 -32.86 29.25 7.02
CA VAL A 19 -33.66 28.50 8.01
C VAL A 19 -35.02 29.16 8.25
N LYS A 20 -35.08 30.50 8.35
CA LYS A 20 -36.35 31.22 8.49
C LYS A 20 -37.25 31.07 7.27
N PHE A 21 -36.69 31.15 6.06
CA PHE A 21 -37.44 30.94 4.82
C PHE A 21 -37.90 29.48 4.66
N CYS A 22 -37.11 28.52 5.14
CA CYS A 22 -37.47 27.10 5.14
C CYS A 22 -38.66 26.79 6.07
N ASN A 23 -38.96 27.63 7.07
CA ASN A 23 -40.10 27.46 7.97
C ASN A 23 -41.40 28.11 7.46
N ILE A 24 -41.38 28.73 6.27
CA ILE A 24 -42.59 29.24 5.61
C ILE A 24 -43.31 28.05 4.95
N ASP A 25 -44.64 28.02 4.99
CA ASP A 25 -45.50 26.99 4.36
C ASP A 25 -45.60 27.21 2.84
N ASP A 26 -44.45 27.06 2.15
CA ASP A 26 -44.34 27.04 0.69
C ASP A 26 -43.32 25.97 0.28
N ASP A 27 -43.79 24.96 -0.44
CA ASP A 27 -43.00 23.78 -0.80
C ASP A 27 -41.93 24.08 -1.87
N GLU A 28 -42.12 25.07 -2.74
CA GLU A 28 -41.08 25.50 -3.68
C GLU A 28 -39.95 26.23 -2.96
N LEU A 29 -40.29 27.15 -2.05
CA LEU A 29 -39.30 27.85 -1.22
C LEU A 29 -38.52 26.87 -0.34
N ARG A 30 -39.15 25.84 0.20
CA ARG A 30 -38.48 24.78 0.97
C ARG A 30 -37.49 24.00 0.11
N GLU A 31 -37.86 23.63 -1.11
CA GLU A 31 -36.97 22.95 -2.05
C GLU A 31 -35.72 23.80 -2.33
N TYR A 32 -35.89 25.07 -2.68
CA TYR A 32 -34.75 25.97 -2.96
C TYR A 32 -33.86 26.20 -1.74
N CYS A 33 -34.45 26.29 -0.53
CA CYS A 33 -33.68 26.40 0.70
C CYS A 33 -32.81 25.16 0.95
N ILE A 34 -33.35 23.96 0.72
CA ILE A 34 -32.61 22.70 0.91
C ILE A 34 -31.54 22.52 -0.17
N GLN A 35 -31.81 22.89 -1.42
CA GLN A 35 -30.80 22.90 -2.49
C GLN A 35 -29.66 23.90 -2.20
N ALA A 36 -29.98 25.03 -1.56
CA ALA A 36 -28.97 25.97 -1.09
C ALA A 36 -28.10 25.33 0.01
N PHE A 37 -28.70 24.61 0.98
CA PHE A 37 -27.95 23.85 1.99
C PHE A 37 -27.05 22.79 1.35
N GLU A 38 -27.53 22.02 0.37
CA GLU A 38 -26.69 21.06 -0.38
C GLU A 38 -25.47 21.76 -1.00
N SER A 39 -25.69 22.92 -1.62
CA SER A 39 -24.63 23.70 -2.26
C SER A 39 -23.61 24.24 -1.25
N PHE A 40 -24.05 24.69 -0.07
CA PHE A 40 -23.15 25.17 0.98
C PHE A 40 -22.30 24.05 1.57
N VAL A 41 -22.90 22.88 1.82
CA VAL A 41 -22.19 21.71 2.35
C VAL A 41 -21.12 21.22 1.37
N ARG A 42 -21.40 21.19 0.06
CA ARG A 42 -20.45 20.69 -0.94
C ARG A 42 -19.33 21.70 -1.28
N ARG A 43 -19.58 23.01 -1.14
CA ARG A 43 -18.63 24.07 -1.55
C ARG A 43 -17.85 24.72 -0.42
N CYS A 44 -18.41 24.77 0.80
CA CYS A 44 -17.77 25.40 1.96
C CYS A 44 -17.77 24.46 3.18
N PRO A 45 -17.00 23.35 3.18
CA PRO A 45 -17.04 22.41 4.30
C PRO A 45 -16.61 23.06 5.63
N LYS A 46 -15.51 23.82 5.71
CA LYS A 46 -15.01 24.29 7.01
C LYS A 46 -15.95 25.25 7.76
N GLU A 47 -16.59 26.18 7.04
CA GLU A 47 -17.40 27.26 7.65
C GLU A 47 -18.83 26.84 8.02
N VAL A 48 -19.38 25.81 7.37
CA VAL A 48 -20.75 25.32 7.64
C VAL A 48 -20.78 24.43 8.89
N TYR A 49 -19.63 24.00 9.43
CA TYR A 49 -19.51 23.04 10.54
C TYR A 49 -20.44 23.31 11.74
N PRO A 50 -20.54 24.54 12.28
CA PRO A 50 -21.41 24.83 13.43
C PRO A 50 -22.91 24.65 13.14
N HIS A 51 -23.29 24.73 11.87
CA HIS A 51 -24.69 24.68 11.42
C HIS A 51 -25.10 23.32 10.86
N VAL A 52 -24.17 22.38 10.68
CA VAL A 52 -24.47 21.06 10.09
C VAL A 52 -25.52 20.30 10.90
N SER A 53 -25.41 20.26 12.24
CA SER A 53 -26.41 19.59 13.09
C SER A 53 -27.81 20.21 12.93
N THR A 54 -27.90 21.52 12.69
CA THR A 54 -29.16 22.21 12.42
C THR A 54 -29.73 21.83 11.05
N ILE A 55 -28.88 21.77 10.02
CA ILE A 55 -29.26 21.35 8.66
C ILE A 55 -29.76 19.90 8.68
N ILE A 56 -29.07 19.01 9.40
CA ILE A 56 -29.49 17.61 9.57
C ILE A 56 -30.88 17.53 10.20
N ASN A 57 -31.12 18.23 11.31
CA ASN A 57 -32.42 18.22 11.98
C ASN A 57 -33.55 18.73 11.07
N ILE A 58 -33.28 19.77 10.28
CA ILE A 58 -34.24 20.30 9.29
C ILE A 58 -34.50 19.28 8.18
N CYS A 59 -33.44 18.68 7.62
CA CYS A 59 -33.59 17.66 6.58
C CYS A 59 -34.33 16.42 7.10
N LEU A 60 -34.09 16.00 8.35
CA LEU A 60 -34.82 14.89 8.96
C LEU A 60 -36.31 15.20 9.16
N LYS A 61 -36.65 16.43 9.57
CA LYS A 61 -38.05 16.87 9.69
C LYS A 61 -38.76 16.88 8.33
N TYR A 62 -38.10 17.42 7.30
CA TYR A 62 -38.69 17.51 5.96
C TYR A 62 -38.63 16.21 5.18
N LEU A 63 -37.79 15.25 5.58
CA LEU A 63 -37.83 13.88 5.08
C LEU A 63 -39.12 13.16 5.51
N THR A 64 -39.68 13.51 6.68
CA THR A 64 -40.96 12.98 7.20
C THR A 64 -42.18 13.80 6.80
N TYR A 65 -42.00 14.88 6.05
CA TYR A 65 -43.08 15.79 5.70
C TYR A 65 -43.93 15.20 4.56
N ASP A 66 -45.01 14.52 4.95
CA ASP A 66 -46.09 14.09 4.07
C ASP A 66 -47.43 14.52 4.68
N PRO A 67 -47.97 15.68 4.29
CA PRO A 67 -49.26 16.18 4.79
C PRO A 67 -50.46 15.28 4.44
N ASN A 68 -50.28 14.36 3.49
CA ASN A 68 -51.34 13.57 2.87
C ASN A 68 -51.32 12.09 3.30
N TYR A 69 -50.34 11.65 4.09
CA TYR A 69 -50.18 10.25 4.44
C TYR A 69 -49.60 10.05 5.85
N ASN A 70 -50.30 9.25 6.67
CA ASN A 70 -49.89 8.92 8.02
C ASN A 70 -49.26 7.51 8.04
N TYR A 71 -47.97 7.42 8.34
CA TYR A 71 -47.23 6.15 8.31
C TYR A 71 -47.48 5.26 9.54
N ASP A 72 -48.19 5.76 10.54
CA ASP A 72 -48.40 5.08 11.83
C ASP A 72 -49.56 4.05 11.82
N ASP A 73 -50.38 4.00 10.77
CA ASP A 73 -51.62 3.18 10.74
C ASP A 73 -51.44 1.78 10.10
N GLU A 74 -50.25 1.37 9.67
CA GLU A 74 -50.01 0.06 9.02
C GLU A 74 -49.40 -1.04 9.92
N ASP A 75 -49.05 -0.73 11.17
CA ASP A 75 -48.38 -1.71 12.05
C ASP A 75 -49.37 -2.63 12.83
N GLU A 76 -50.69 -2.57 12.58
CA GLU A 76 -51.70 -3.39 13.30
C GLU A 76 -52.27 -4.62 12.56
N ASP A 77 -52.02 -4.86 11.27
CA ASP A 77 -52.52 -6.08 10.57
C ASP A 77 -51.40 -7.03 10.10
N GLU A 78 -50.57 -7.46 11.05
CA GLU A 78 -49.76 -8.67 10.90
C GLU A 78 -50.65 -9.91 11.12
N ASN A 79 -51.27 -10.43 10.05
CA ASN A 79 -51.72 -11.83 9.82
C ASN A 79 -53.07 -11.96 9.10
N ALA A 80 -53.18 -11.51 7.85
CA ALA A 80 -54.16 -12.09 6.92
C ALA A 80 -53.73 -11.81 5.49
N MET A 81 -53.38 -12.85 4.74
CA MET A 81 -53.58 -13.05 3.29
C MET A 81 -52.73 -14.25 2.85
N ASP A 82 -53.11 -15.41 3.37
CA ASP A 82 -52.92 -16.70 2.72
C ASP A 82 -54.32 -17.07 2.18
N ALA A 83 -54.58 -16.82 0.90
CA ALA A 83 -55.74 -17.36 0.20
C ALA A 83 -55.47 -17.41 -1.31
N ASP A 84 -55.32 -18.64 -1.79
CA ASP A 84 -55.31 -19.02 -3.20
C ASP A 84 -56.55 -18.50 -3.95
N GLY A 85 -56.30 -18.02 -5.18
CA GLY A 85 -57.15 -18.15 -6.37
C GLY A 85 -58.64 -17.84 -6.29
N ALA A 86 -59.04 -16.67 -6.81
CA ALA A 86 -60.22 -16.52 -7.67
C ALA A 86 -60.13 -15.18 -8.43
N ASP A 87 -60.45 -15.22 -9.73
CA ASP A 87 -60.83 -14.05 -10.51
C ASP A 87 -61.97 -13.30 -9.81
N ASP A 88 -61.86 -11.98 -9.70
CA ASP A 88 -63.02 -11.11 -9.84
C ASP A 88 -62.58 -9.72 -10.33
N ASP A 89 -63.17 -9.34 -11.47
CA ASP A 89 -63.20 -7.99 -11.98
C ASP A 89 -63.90 -7.09 -10.95
N ASP A 90 -63.16 -6.19 -10.32
CA ASP A 90 -63.77 -5.02 -9.66
C ASP A 90 -63.07 -3.74 -10.16
N GLN A 91 -63.68 -3.16 -11.20
CA GLN A 91 -63.48 -1.78 -11.61
C GLN A 91 -64.09 -0.86 -10.54
N GLY A 92 -63.36 -0.66 -9.45
CA GLY A 92 -63.66 0.32 -8.42
C GLY A 92 -63.08 1.69 -8.75
N SER A 93 -63.90 2.54 -9.36
CA SER A 93 -63.81 4.01 -9.48
C SER A 93 -62.43 4.67 -9.40
N ASP A 94 -61.90 5.04 -10.57
CA ASP A 94 -61.06 6.23 -10.78
C ASP A 94 -61.82 7.49 -10.29
N ASP A 95 -61.84 7.73 -8.99
CA ASP A 95 -61.98 9.09 -8.48
C ASP A 95 -60.63 9.78 -8.73
N GLU A 96 -60.57 10.52 -9.83
CA GLU A 96 -59.51 11.45 -10.21
C GLU A 96 -59.19 12.41 -9.05
N TYR A 97 -58.24 12.02 -8.18
CA TYR A 97 -57.54 12.97 -7.31
C TYR A 97 -56.65 13.84 -8.17
N SER A 98 -56.86 15.15 -8.10
CA SER A 98 -56.08 16.17 -8.80
C SER A 98 -54.61 16.13 -8.35
N ASP A 99 -53.74 15.65 -9.24
CA ASP A 99 -52.29 15.41 -9.06
C ASP A 99 -51.41 16.67 -9.26
N ASP A 100 -52.03 17.84 -9.52
CA ASP A 100 -51.29 19.04 -9.96
C ASP A 100 -50.69 19.88 -8.80
N ASP A 101 -51.11 19.68 -7.55
CA ASP A 101 -50.70 20.51 -6.40
C ASP A 101 -49.78 19.82 -5.36
N ASP A 102 -49.48 18.51 -5.47
CA ASP A 102 -48.60 17.82 -4.51
C ASP A 102 -47.11 17.95 -4.87
N MET A 103 -46.47 19.00 -4.35
CA MET A 103 -45.02 19.23 -4.46
C MET A 103 -44.22 18.71 -3.25
N SER A 104 -44.86 18.01 -2.30
CA SER A 104 -44.24 17.54 -1.06
C SER A 104 -43.11 16.53 -1.31
N TRP A 105 -43.22 15.71 -2.36
CA TRP A 105 -42.20 14.73 -2.75
C TRP A 105 -40.90 15.40 -3.19
N LYS A 106 -40.94 16.59 -3.81
CA LYS A 106 -39.73 17.35 -4.19
C LYS A 106 -38.95 17.83 -2.97
N VAL A 107 -39.67 18.24 -1.93
CA VAL A 107 -39.08 18.64 -0.64
C VAL A 107 -38.40 17.45 0.04
N ARG A 108 -39.07 16.28 0.10
CA ARG A 108 -38.49 15.03 0.62
C ARG A 108 -37.24 14.61 -0.17
N ARG A 109 -37.29 14.74 -1.50
CA ARG A 109 -36.18 14.42 -2.40
C ARG A 109 -34.97 15.33 -2.17
N ALA A 110 -35.21 16.64 -2.06
CA ALA A 110 -34.17 17.61 -1.76
C ALA A 110 -33.53 17.33 -0.39
N ALA A 111 -34.33 16.96 0.61
CA ALA A 111 -33.84 16.58 1.94
C ALA A 111 -32.93 15.34 1.88
N ALA A 112 -33.33 14.29 1.15
CA ALA A 112 -32.50 13.09 0.96
C ALA A 112 -31.16 13.41 0.27
N LYS A 113 -31.16 14.26 -0.76
CA LYS A 113 -29.93 14.70 -1.45
C LYS A 113 -29.03 15.58 -0.58
N CYS A 114 -29.62 16.42 0.26
CA CYS A 114 -28.85 17.23 1.20
C CYS A 114 -28.17 16.33 2.25
N LEU A 115 -28.87 15.33 2.78
CA LEU A 115 -28.29 14.33 3.69
C LEU A 115 -27.17 13.54 3.01
N ASP A 116 -27.35 13.12 1.76
CA ASP A 116 -26.30 12.48 0.94
C ASP A 116 -25.05 13.35 0.83
N ALA A 117 -25.21 14.65 0.54
CA ALA A 117 -24.10 15.60 0.48
C ALA A 117 -23.39 15.79 1.83
N VAL A 118 -24.14 15.83 2.93
CA VAL A 118 -23.59 15.93 4.29
C VAL A 118 -22.77 14.69 4.63
N VAL A 119 -23.29 13.50 4.34
CA VAL A 119 -22.61 12.23 4.60
C VAL A 119 -21.34 12.09 3.75
N SER A 120 -21.42 12.45 2.46
CA SER A 120 -20.30 12.32 1.52
C SER A 120 -19.14 13.28 1.80
N THR A 121 -19.40 14.40 2.47
CA THR A 121 -18.38 15.43 2.73
C THR A 121 -17.73 15.31 4.11
N ARG A 122 -18.37 14.62 5.07
CA ARG A 122 -17.98 14.64 6.49
C ARG A 122 -17.69 13.24 7.03
N HIS A 123 -16.42 12.83 6.97
CA HIS A 123 -16.00 11.57 7.58
C HIS A 123 -15.97 11.63 9.11
N GLU A 124 -15.71 12.81 9.67
CA GLU A 124 -15.49 13.02 11.09
C GLU A 124 -16.76 12.83 11.95
N MET A 125 -17.96 12.91 11.36
CA MET A 125 -19.25 12.79 12.06
C MET A 125 -19.95 11.45 11.83
N LEU A 126 -19.23 10.42 11.35
CA LEU A 126 -19.80 9.08 11.15
C LEU A 126 -20.54 8.52 12.38
N PRO A 127 -20.01 8.63 13.63
CA PRO A 127 -20.74 8.15 14.81
C PRO A 127 -22.08 8.86 15.02
N GLU A 128 -22.16 10.17 14.76
CA GLU A 128 -23.41 10.94 14.88
C GLU A 128 -24.42 10.59 13.78
N PHE A 129 -23.93 10.31 12.57
CA PHE A 129 -24.77 9.85 11.46
C PHE A 129 -25.40 8.49 11.78
N TYR A 130 -24.67 7.56 12.39
CA TYR A 130 -25.22 6.27 12.80
C TYR A 130 -26.24 6.34 13.95
N LYS A 131 -26.20 7.40 14.78
CA LYS A 131 -27.19 7.61 15.85
C LYS A 131 -28.45 8.30 15.35
N THR A 132 -28.30 9.28 14.45
CA THR A 132 -29.38 10.22 14.14
C THR A 132 -29.92 10.05 12.72
N VAL A 133 -29.04 9.90 11.72
CA VAL A 133 -29.40 9.90 10.30
C VAL A 133 -29.75 8.49 9.82
N SER A 134 -28.96 7.48 10.16
CA SER A 134 -29.17 6.11 9.66
C SER A 134 -30.51 5.51 10.10
N PRO A 135 -30.99 5.62 11.35
CA PRO A 135 -32.27 5.03 11.73
C PRO A 135 -33.45 5.69 11.00
N ALA A 136 -33.38 7.01 10.81
CA ALA A 136 -34.40 7.77 10.09
C ALA A 136 -34.46 7.40 8.59
N LEU A 137 -33.30 7.20 7.95
CA LEU A 137 -33.23 6.72 6.57
C LEU A 137 -33.78 5.29 6.44
N ILE A 138 -33.46 4.37 7.37
CA ILE A 138 -33.96 2.99 7.36
C ILE A 138 -35.49 2.94 7.49
N ALA A 139 -36.06 3.73 8.40
CA ALA A 139 -37.52 3.80 8.56
C ALA A 139 -38.23 4.25 7.27
N ARG A 140 -37.56 5.07 6.45
CA ARG A 140 -38.09 5.65 5.21
C ARG A 140 -37.84 4.81 3.96
N PHE A 141 -37.29 3.60 4.09
CA PHE A 141 -37.23 2.65 2.96
C PHE A 141 -38.62 2.21 2.45
N LYS A 142 -39.70 2.50 3.20
CA LYS A 142 -41.10 2.26 2.82
C LYS A 142 -41.75 3.41 2.00
N GLU A 143 -40.98 4.36 1.48
CA GLU A 143 -41.51 5.53 0.73
C GLU A 143 -42.38 5.12 -0.48
N ARG A 144 -43.41 5.92 -0.84
CA ARG A 144 -44.33 5.62 -1.96
C ARG A 144 -43.76 6.07 -3.30
N GLU A 145 -43.10 7.23 -3.32
CA GLU A 145 -42.58 7.84 -4.55
C GLU A 145 -41.21 7.24 -4.92
N GLU A 146 -41.08 6.68 -6.13
CA GLU A 146 -39.90 5.91 -6.55
C GLU A 146 -38.62 6.77 -6.62
N ASN A 147 -38.72 8.06 -6.91
CA ASN A 147 -37.55 8.93 -7.04
C ASN A 147 -36.99 9.31 -5.67
N VAL A 148 -37.84 9.71 -4.72
CA VAL A 148 -37.43 9.93 -3.32
C VAL A 148 -36.86 8.64 -2.74
N LYS A 149 -37.51 7.50 -2.94
CA LYS A 149 -37.01 6.19 -2.47
C LYS A 149 -35.60 5.91 -2.98
N ALA A 150 -35.35 6.11 -4.28
CA ALA A 150 -34.03 5.91 -4.87
C ALA A 150 -32.95 6.85 -4.29
N ASP A 151 -33.29 8.13 -4.08
CA ASP A 151 -32.37 9.11 -3.47
C ASP A 151 -32.08 8.79 -1.98
N VAL A 152 -33.06 8.23 -1.24
CA VAL A 152 -32.87 7.72 0.14
C VAL A 152 -31.92 6.52 0.16
N PHE A 153 -32.08 5.56 -0.76
CA PHE A 153 -31.13 4.46 -0.92
C PHE A 153 -29.73 4.97 -1.29
N HIS A 154 -29.62 5.99 -2.14
CA HIS A 154 -28.34 6.59 -2.52
C HIS A 154 -27.64 7.23 -1.33
N ALA A 155 -28.37 8.02 -0.52
CA ALA A 155 -27.83 8.63 0.70
C ALA A 155 -27.27 7.58 1.68
N TYR A 156 -27.97 6.45 1.83
CA TYR A 156 -27.49 5.37 2.68
C TYR A 156 -26.30 4.60 2.06
N LEU A 157 -26.25 4.43 0.73
CA LEU A 157 -25.08 3.88 0.04
C LEU A 157 -23.85 4.76 0.23
N SER A 158 -24.00 6.08 0.18
CA SER A 158 -22.91 7.02 0.48
C SER A 158 -22.44 6.89 1.92
N LEU A 159 -23.33 6.65 2.88
CA LEU A 159 -22.97 6.35 4.27
C LEU A 159 -22.14 5.06 4.38
N LEU A 160 -22.53 4.01 3.67
CA LEU A 160 -21.77 2.75 3.62
C LEU A 160 -20.38 2.96 3.01
N LYS A 161 -20.31 3.65 1.86
CA LYS A 161 -19.04 3.96 1.19
C LYS A 161 -18.12 4.80 2.08
N GLN A 162 -18.68 5.74 2.83
CA GLN A 162 -17.93 6.57 3.76
C GLN A 162 -17.43 5.80 4.98
N THR A 163 -18.17 4.75 5.37
CA THR A 163 -17.82 3.86 6.48
C THR A 163 -16.85 2.76 6.09
N ARG A 164 -16.69 2.52 4.79
CA ARG A 164 -15.68 1.59 4.26
C ARG A 164 -14.30 2.07 4.74
N PRO A 165 -13.63 1.33 5.62
CA PRO A 165 -12.32 1.75 6.07
C PRO A 165 -11.37 1.68 4.87
N VAL A 166 -10.51 2.69 4.74
CA VAL A 166 -9.19 2.43 4.14
C VAL A 166 -8.60 1.33 5.03
N GLN A 167 -8.16 0.21 4.46
CA GLN A 167 -7.68 -1.01 5.18
C GLN A 167 -6.71 -0.74 6.35
N SER A 168 -6.16 0.46 6.45
CA SER A 168 -5.40 1.00 7.58
C SER A 168 -6.10 0.96 8.95
N TRP A 169 -7.43 1.01 9.06
CA TRP A 169 -8.12 1.09 10.38
C TRP A 169 -8.37 -0.28 11.04
N LEU A 170 -8.38 -1.37 10.26
CA LEU A 170 -8.54 -2.74 10.79
C LEU A 170 -7.26 -3.26 11.46
N CYS A 171 -6.13 -2.57 11.27
CA CYS A 171 -4.84 -2.89 11.88
C CYS A 171 -4.52 -2.02 13.11
N ASP A 172 -5.46 -1.23 13.63
CA ASP A 172 -5.27 -0.45 14.85
C ASP A 172 -5.91 -1.19 16.05
N PRO A 173 -5.12 -1.85 16.92
CA PRO A 173 -5.64 -2.55 18.11
C PRO A 173 -6.37 -1.61 19.09
N ASP A 174 -6.08 -0.30 19.03
CA ASP A 174 -6.67 0.72 19.91
C ASP A 174 -8.12 1.12 19.52
N ALA A 175 -8.60 0.72 18.34
CA ALA A 175 -10.01 0.91 17.99
C ALA A 175 -10.97 0.07 18.85
N MET A 176 -10.45 -0.90 19.62
CA MET A 176 -11.23 -1.64 20.62
C MET A 176 -11.36 -0.90 21.95
N GLU A 177 -10.52 0.10 22.26
CA GLU A 177 -10.53 0.81 23.55
C GLU A 177 -11.18 2.21 23.49
N GLN A 178 -11.40 2.79 22.31
CA GLN A 178 -12.01 4.12 22.15
C GLN A 178 -13.41 4.08 21.50
N GLY A 179 -14.43 3.73 22.31
CA GLY A 179 -15.85 3.95 21.99
C GLY A 179 -16.49 3.01 20.96
N GLU A 180 -17.82 3.12 20.79
CA GLU A 180 -18.55 2.42 19.72
C GLU A 180 -18.00 2.84 18.35
N THR A 181 -17.27 1.95 17.70
CA THR A 181 -16.77 2.20 16.34
C THR A 181 -17.93 2.25 15.33
N PRO A 182 -17.84 3.04 14.25
CA PRO A 182 -18.88 3.09 13.21
C PRO A 182 -19.27 1.71 12.67
N LEU A 183 -18.33 0.76 12.62
CA LEU A 183 -18.57 -0.62 12.22
C LEU A 183 -19.45 -1.38 13.22
N THR A 184 -19.21 -1.27 14.53
CA THR A 184 -20.08 -1.88 15.56
C THR A 184 -21.47 -1.27 15.57
N MET A 185 -21.58 0.04 15.34
CA MET A 185 -22.86 0.72 15.20
C MET A 185 -23.63 0.24 13.96
N LEU A 186 -22.93 0.07 12.84
CA LEU A 186 -23.51 -0.50 11.63
C LEU A 186 -23.98 -1.95 11.85
N GLN A 187 -23.20 -2.78 12.55
CA GLN A 187 -23.59 -4.16 12.90
C GLN A 187 -24.92 -4.19 13.67
N SER A 188 -25.10 -3.27 14.63
CA SER A 188 -26.35 -3.14 15.37
C SER A 188 -27.55 -2.77 14.50
N GLN A 189 -27.33 -2.08 13.36
CA GLN A 189 -28.39 -1.67 12.45
C GLN A 189 -28.73 -2.73 11.39
N VAL A 190 -27.88 -3.73 11.16
CA VAL A 190 -28.09 -4.77 10.13
C VAL A 190 -29.47 -5.44 10.21
N PRO A 191 -29.98 -5.86 11.38
CA PRO A 191 -31.30 -6.48 11.46
C PRO A 191 -32.43 -5.55 10.98
N ASN A 192 -32.33 -4.25 11.27
CA ASN A 192 -33.32 -3.25 10.86
C ASN A 192 -33.27 -3.02 9.35
N ILE A 193 -32.06 -2.92 8.78
CA ILE A 193 -31.84 -2.82 7.34
C ILE A 193 -32.45 -4.03 6.64
N VAL A 194 -32.18 -5.24 7.12
CA VAL A 194 -32.68 -6.46 6.47
C VAL A 194 -34.20 -6.57 6.56
N LYS A 195 -34.81 -6.22 7.70
CA LYS A 195 -36.28 -6.16 7.83
C LYS A 195 -36.90 -5.21 6.81
N ALA A 196 -36.33 -4.01 6.65
CA ALA A 196 -36.81 -3.03 5.67
C ALA A 196 -36.63 -3.54 4.23
N LEU A 197 -35.46 -4.08 3.90
CA LEU A 197 -35.17 -4.62 2.57
C LEU A 197 -36.03 -5.84 2.22
N HIS A 198 -36.37 -6.71 3.18
CA HIS A 198 -37.18 -7.90 2.92
C HIS A 198 -38.55 -7.57 2.28
N LYS A 199 -39.22 -6.50 2.74
CA LYS A 199 -40.48 -6.01 2.14
C LYS A 199 -40.24 -5.48 0.72
N GLN A 200 -39.17 -4.71 0.53
CA GLN A 200 -38.83 -4.04 -0.74
C GLN A 200 -38.32 -4.99 -1.84
N MET A 201 -37.70 -6.11 -1.48
CA MET A 201 -37.17 -7.09 -2.45
C MET A 201 -38.26 -7.83 -3.24
N LYS A 202 -39.50 -7.84 -2.74
CA LYS A 202 -40.67 -8.47 -3.38
C LYS A 202 -41.55 -7.47 -4.13
N GLU A 203 -41.12 -6.21 -4.23
CA GLU A 203 -41.89 -5.14 -4.86
C GLU A 203 -41.85 -5.22 -6.40
N LYS A 204 -42.90 -4.75 -7.08
CA LYS A 204 -43.00 -4.81 -8.55
C LYS A 204 -41.92 -3.98 -9.23
N SER A 205 -41.53 -2.86 -8.61
CA SER A 205 -40.53 -1.91 -9.14
C SER A 205 -39.16 -2.56 -9.34
N VAL A 206 -38.65 -2.49 -10.57
CA VAL A 206 -37.32 -3.00 -10.94
C VAL A 206 -36.23 -2.17 -10.28
N LYS A 207 -36.36 -0.84 -10.29
CA LYS A 207 -35.37 0.12 -9.76
C LYS A 207 -35.18 -0.07 -8.26
N THR A 208 -36.27 -0.26 -7.52
CA THR A 208 -36.24 -0.49 -6.07
C THR A 208 -35.51 -1.79 -5.71
N ARG A 209 -35.79 -2.88 -6.43
CA ARG A 209 -35.09 -4.16 -6.22
C ARG A 209 -33.59 -4.04 -6.51
N GLN A 210 -33.18 -3.31 -7.55
CA GLN A 210 -31.76 -3.05 -7.83
C GLN A 210 -31.08 -2.26 -6.70
N CYS A 211 -31.74 -1.22 -6.17
CA CYS A 211 -31.24 -0.49 -5.01
C CYS A 211 -31.03 -1.43 -3.80
N CYS A 212 -31.94 -2.38 -3.56
CA CYS A 212 -31.80 -3.37 -2.50
C CYS A 212 -30.56 -4.26 -2.69
N PHE A 213 -30.32 -4.78 -3.90
CA PHE A 213 -29.15 -5.62 -4.17
C PHE A 213 -27.84 -4.84 -4.09
N ASN A 214 -27.80 -3.62 -4.60
CA ASN A 214 -26.62 -2.76 -4.48
C ASN A 214 -26.34 -2.41 -3.01
N MET A 215 -27.38 -2.15 -2.22
CA MET A 215 -27.29 -1.93 -0.78
C MET A 215 -26.68 -3.12 -0.05
N LEU A 216 -27.20 -4.32 -0.28
CA LEU A 216 -26.67 -5.55 0.32
C LEU A 216 -25.24 -5.82 -0.12
N THR A 217 -24.91 -5.54 -1.39
CA THR A 217 -23.57 -5.72 -1.94
C THR A 217 -22.57 -4.80 -1.24
N GLU A 218 -22.86 -3.51 -1.15
CA GLU A 218 -21.96 -2.56 -0.47
C GLU A 218 -21.87 -2.84 1.03
N LEU A 219 -22.99 -3.21 1.67
CA LEU A 219 -23.03 -3.58 3.08
C LEU A 219 -22.08 -4.74 3.40
N VAL A 220 -22.09 -5.78 2.57
CA VAL A 220 -21.21 -6.96 2.74
C VAL A 220 -19.76 -6.65 2.39
N ASN A 221 -19.51 -5.75 1.43
CA ASN A 221 -18.15 -5.28 1.13
C ASN A 221 -17.55 -4.44 2.27
N VAL A 222 -18.38 -3.69 3.01
CA VAL A 222 -17.95 -2.94 4.20
C VAL A 222 -17.75 -3.86 5.40
N LEU A 223 -18.69 -4.80 5.62
CA LEU A 223 -18.63 -5.77 6.70
C LEU A 223 -18.69 -7.21 6.18
N PRO A 224 -17.54 -7.89 6.03
CA PRO A 224 -17.52 -9.30 5.72
C PRO A 224 -18.20 -10.08 6.87
N GLY A 225 -19.20 -10.90 6.54
CA GLY A 225 -19.96 -11.70 7.50
C GLY A 225 -21.22 -11.06 8.10
N ALA A 226 -21.58 -9.82 7.73
CA ALA A 226 -22.70 -9.09 8.32
C ALA A 226 -24.06 -9.80 8.26
N LEU A 227 -24.33 -10.54 7.18
CA LEU A 227 -25.64 -11.12 6.89
C LEU A 227 -25.82 -12.55 7.42
N THR A 228 -24.87 -13.07 8.20
CA THR A 228 -24.85 -14.47 8.67
C THR A 228 -26.19 -14.93 9.28
N GLN A 229 -26.84 -14.10 10.11
CA GLN A 229 -28.09 -14.45 10.79
C GLN A 229 -29.34 -14.27 9.91
N HIS A 230 -29.21 -13.59 8.77
CA HIS A 230 -30.35 -13.14 7.96
C HIS A 230 -30.37 -13.72 6.54
N ILE A 231 -29.44 -14.62 6.19
CA ILE A 231 -29.47 -15.34 4.91
C ILE A 231 -30.84 -16.00 4.63
N PRO A 232 -31.55 -16.63 5.60
CA PRO A 232 -32.82 -17.28 5.32
C PRO A 232 -33.92 -16.34 4.80
N VAL A 233 -33.92 -15.07 5.21
CA VAL A 233 -34.95 -14.09 4.78
C VAL A 233 -34.59 -13.41 3.46
N LEU A 234 -33.31 -13.36 3.11
CA LEU A 234 -32.83 -12.71 1.88
C LEU A 234 -32.86 -13.65 0.67
N VAL A 235 -32.58 -14.94 0.87
CA VAL A 235 -32.54 -15.94 -0.22
C VAL A 235 -33.85 -15.99 -1.03
N PRO A 236 -35.05 -16.01 -0.41
CA PRO A 236 -36.30 -15.97 -1.17
C PRO A 236 -36.45 -14.71 -2.04
N GLY A 237 -36.00 -13.54 -1.55
CA GLY A 237 -36.04 -12.28 -2.31
C GLY A 237 -35.07 -12.29 -3.50
N ILE A 238 -33.89 -12.88 -3.34
CA ILE A 238 -32.93 -13.09 -4.44
C ILE A 238 -33.55 -14.02 -5.49
N ILE A 239 -34.07 -15.18 -5.08
CA ILE A 239 -34.68 -16.18 -5.99
C ILE A 239 -35.86 -15.58 -6.75
N PHE A 240 -36.72 -14.80 -6.07
CA PHE A 240 -37.84 -14.12 -6.68
C PHE A 240 -37.41 -13.22 -7.86
N SER A 241 -36.37 -12.41 -7.66
CA SER A 241 -35.85 -11.51 -8.70
C SER A 241 -35.16 -12.23 -9.86
N LEU A 242 -34.64 -13.46 -9.64
CA LEU A 242 -34.03 -14.28 -10.68
C LEU A 242 -35.05 -14.98 -11.58
N ASN A 243 -36.22 -15.35 -11.04
CA ASN A 243 -37.25 -16.12 -11.74
C ASN A 243 -38.27 -15.26 -12.51
N ASP A 244 -38.37 -13.97 -12.18
CA ASP A 244 -39.36 -13.07 -12.77
C ASP A 244 -39.14 -12.91 -14.29
N LYS A 245 -40.14 -13.34 -15.08
CA LYS A 245 -40.07 -13.33 -16.56
C LYS A 245 -40.22 -11.92 -17.16
N SER A 246 -40.70 -10.97 -16.37
CA SER A 246 -40.85 -9.54 -16.71
C SER A 246 -39.66 -8.68 -16.28
N SER A 247 -38.67 -9.28 -15.61
CA SER A 247 -37.51 -8.55 -15.08
C SER A 247 -36.54 -8.10 -16.18
N SER A 248 -35.95 -6.92 -15.97
CA SER A 248 -34.88 -6.40 -16.81
C SER A 248 -33.61 -7.26 -16.66
N SER A 249 -32.80 -7.32 -17.72
CA SER A 249 -31.51 -8.01 -17.69
C SER A 249 -30.57 -7.47 -16.60
N ASN A 250 -30.61 -6.16 -16.34
CA ASN A 250 -29.81 -5.51 -15.30
C ASN A 250 -30.22 -5.99 -13.89
N LEU A 251 -31.51 -6.18 -13.61
CA LEU A 251 -31.96 -6.68 -12.30
C LEU A 251 -31.40 -8.09 -12.01
N LYS A 252 -31.43 -8.97 -13.01
CA LYS A 252 -30.86 -10.32 -12.87
C LYS A 252 -29.34 -10.28 -12.64
N ILE A 253 -28.64 -9.39 -13.34
CA ILE A 253 -27.19 -9.20 -13.16
C ILE A 253 -26.88 -8.70 -11.75
N ASP A 254 -27.60 -7.69 -11.26
CA ASP A 254 -27.38 -7.14 -9.92
C ASP A 254 -27.73 -8.16 -8.83
N ALA A 255 -28.80 -8.94 -9.01
CA ALA A 255 -29.17 -10.02 -8.10
C ALA A 255 -28.09 -11.13 -8.05
N LEU A 256 -27.54 -11.53 -9.21
CA LEU A 256 -26.43 -12.50 -9.29
C LEU A 256 -25.14 -11.94 -8.67
N SER A 257 -24.83 -10.67 -8.93
CA SER A 257 -23.66 -9.99 -8.37
C SER A 257 -23.76 -9.91 -6.84
N CYS A 258 -24.92 -9.55 -6.31
CA CYS A 258 -25.21 -9.56 -4.89
C CYS A 258 -25.07 -10.96 -4.28
N LEU A 259 -25.63 -11.98 -4.93
CA LEU A 259 -25.51 -13.37 -4.50
C LEU A 259 -24.04 -13.81 -4.46
N TYR A 260 -23.25 -13.48 -5.48
CA TYR A 260 -21.82 -13.78 -5.50
C TYR A 260 -21.06 -13.14 -4.33
N VAL A 261 -21.25 -11.84 -4.11
CA VAL A 261 -20.57 -11.11 -3.02
C VAL A 261 -20.96 -11.67 -1.66
N ILE A 262 -22.23 -12.05 -1.48
CA ILE A 262 -22.70 -12.73 -0.27
C ILE A 262 -21.96 -14.06 -0.06
N LEU A 263 -21.84 -14.89 -1.11
CA LEU A 263 -21.17 -16.20 -1.02
C LEU A 263 -19.65 -16.11 -0.83
N CYS A 264 -19.01 -15.01 -1.21
CA CYS A 264 -17.57 -14.80 -1.03
C CYS A 264 -17.17 -14.41 0.40
N ASN A 265 -18.04 -13.68 1.10
CA ASN A 265 -17.70 -13.00 2.36
C ASN A 265 -18.34 -13.64 3.59
N HIS A 266 -18.97 -14.81 3.46
CA HIS A 266 -19.63 -15.52 4.56
C HIS A 266 -19.13 -16.95 4.67
N SER A 267 -19.23 -17.52 5.86
CA SER A 267 -18.88 -18.93 6.06
C SER A 267 -19.82 -19.84 5.25
N PRO A 268 -19.28 -20.90 4.62
CA PRO A 268 -20.05 -21.73 3.68
C PRO A 268 -21.20 -22.50 4.36
N GLN A 269 -21.07 -22.80 5.65
CA GLN A 269 -22.04 -23.55 6.44
C GLN A 269 -23.42 -22.89 6.49
N VAL A 270 -23.47 -21.56 6.42
CA VAL A 270 -24.71 -20.77 6.48
C VAL A 270 -25.60 -21.04 5.26
N PHE A 271 -25.00 -21.38 4.12
CA PHE A 271 -25.72 -21.58 2.87
C PHE A 271 -26.19 -23.01 2.66
N HIS A 272 -25.63 -24.00 3.37
CA HIS A 272 -25.99 -25.42 3.24
C HIS A 272 -27.50 -25.72 3.23
N PRO A 273 -28.34 -25.14 4.12
CA PRO A 273 -29.80 -25.36 4.06
C PRO A 273 -30.47 -24.71 2.83
N HIS A 274 -29.82 -23.72 2.21
CA HIS A 274 -30.37 -22.95 1.08
C HIS A 274 -29.84 -23.42 -0.28
N VAL A 275 -28.80 -24.25 -0.33
CA VAL A 275 -28.21 -24.78 -1.58
C VAL A 275 -29.28 -25.43 -2.47
N GLN A 276 -30.18 -26.23 -1.89
CA GLN A 276 -31.24 -26.90 -2.64
C GLN A 276 -32.13 -25.93 -3.43
N ALA A 277 -32.47 -24.79 -2.82
CA ALA A 277 -33.31 -23.77 -3.44
C ALA A 277 -32.53 -22.84 -4.37
N LEU A 278 -31.24 -22.62 -4.12
CA LEU A 278 -30.39 -21.70 -4.90
C LEU A 278 -29.82 -22.31 -6.19
N VAL A 279 -29.54 -23.62 -6.21
CA VAL A 279 -28.91 -24.27 -7.37
C VAL A 279 -29.81 -24.20 -8.60
N SER A 280 -31.10 -24.49 -8.46
CA SER A 280 -32.05 -24.48 -9.57
C SER A 280 -32.12 -23.13 -10.34
N PRO A 281 -32.38 -21.98 -9.68
CA PRO A 281 -32.44 -20.69 -10.38
C PRO A 281 -31.09 -20.28 -10.98
N VAL A 282 -29.96 -20.54 -10.30
CA VAL A 282 -28.63 -20.23 -10.84
C VAL A 282 -28.35 -21.04 -12.10
N VAL A 283 -28.67 -22.34 -12.10
CA VAL A 283 -28.51 -23.22 -13.27
C VAL A 283 -29.37 -22.76 -14.45
N ILE A 284 -30.59 -22.28 -14.19
CA ILE A 284 -31.46 -21.69 -15.21
C ILE A 284 -30.83 -20.43 -15.80
N CYS A 285 -30.28 -19.53 -14.97
CA CYS A 285 -29.59 -18.31 -15.42
C CYS A 285 -28.33 -18.62 -16.25
N VAL A 286 -27.62 -19.73 -16.00
CA VAL A 286 -26.52 -20.18 -16.88
C VAL A 286 -27.03 -20.56 -18.27
N GLY A 287 -28.29 -21.00 -18.38
CA GLY A 287 -28.97 -21.33 -19.64
C GLY A 287 -29.60 -20.14 -20.39
N ASP A 288 -29.45 -18.91 -19.87
CA ASP A 288 -30.12 -17.72 -20.41
C ASP A 288 -29.60 -17.35 -21.82
N PRO A 289 -30.45 -16.79 -22.72
CA PRO A 289 -30.01 -16.29 -24.01
C PRO A 289 -29.01 -15.12 -23.91
N PHE A 290 -29.07 -14.30 -22.86
CA PHE A 290 -28.21 -13.14 -22.71
C PHE A 290 -26.88 -13.50 -22.04
N TYR A 291 -25.78 -13.18 -22.73
CA TYR A 291 -24.44 -13.62 -22.34
C TYR A 291 -23.96 -13.01 -21.01
N LYS A 292 -24.35 -11.77 -20.66
CA LYS A 292 -23.97 -11.12 -19.39
C LYS A 292 -24.64 -11.77 -18.17
N ILE A 293 -25.88 -12.24 -18.30
CA ILE A 293 -26.53 -13.02 -17.24
C ILE A 293 -25.79 -14.36 -17.08
N THR A 294 -25.44 -14.99 -18.21
CA THR A 294 -24.68 -16.25 -18.20
C THR A 294 -23.31 -16.09 -17.53
N SER A 295 -22.58 -14.99 -17.78
CA SER A 295 -21.24 -14.78 -17.23
C SER A 295 -21.24 -14.60 -15.70
N GLU A 296 -22.23 -13.87 -15.16
CA GLU A 296 -22.41 -13.71 -13.72
C GLU A 296 -22.96 -15.00 -13.06
N ALA A 297 -23.87 -15.71 -13.73
CA ALA A 297 -24.38 -16.99 -13.23
C ALA A 297 -23.27 -18.05 -13.12
N LEU A 298 -22.34 -18.09 -14.08
CA LEU A 298 -21.16 -18.97 -14.02
C LEU A 298 -20.21 -18.60 -12.89
N LEU A 299 -20.08 -17.31 -12.59
CA LEU A 299 -19.24 -16.81 -11.51
C LEU A 299 -19.85 -17.13 -10.12
N VAL A 300 -21.18 -17.02 -9.97
CA VAL A 300 -21.91 -17.53 -8.81
C VAL A 300 -21.74 -19.04 -8.69
N THR A 301 -21.89 -19.78 -9.79
CA THR A 301 -21.73 -21.25 -9.84
C THR A 301 -20.34 -21.66 -9.33
N GLN A 302 -19.29 -20.96 -9.77
CA GLN A 302 -17.92 -21.20 -9.31
C GLN A 302 -17.79 -21.04 -7.79
N GLN A 303 -18.39 -20.01 -7.20
CA GLN A 303 -18.34 -19.79 -5.76
C GLN A 303 -19.24 -20.79 -5.00
N LEU A 304 -20.40 -21.12 -5.54
CA LEU A 304 -21.34 -22.11 -4.98
C LEU A 304 -20.65 -23.47 -4.84
N VAL A 305 -19.81 -23.86 -5.80
CA VAL A 305 -18.99 -25.09 -5.74
C VAL A 305 -18.04 -25.08 -4.53
N LYS A 306 -17.40 -23.94 -4.21
CA LYS A 306 -16.56 -23.82 -3.02
C LYS A 306 -17.37 -23.88 -1.72
N VAL A 307 -18.63 -23.46 -1.76
CA VAL A 307 -19.55 -23.45 -0.61
C VAL A 307 -20.08 -24.85 -0.29
N ILE A 308 -20.43 -25.65 -1.30
CA ILE A 308 -20.87 -27.04 -1.11
C ILE A 308 -19.73 -27.96 -0.69
N ARG A 309 -18.50 -27.65 -1.11
CA ARG A 309 -17.30 -28.40 -0.72
C ARG A 309 -16.14 -27.47 -0.40
N PRO A 310 -16.12 -26.89 0.81
CA PRO A 310 -14.95 -26.18 1.30
C PRO A 310 -13.80 -27.18 1.48
N LEU A 311 -12.71 -26.97 0.75
CA LEU A 311 -11.50 -27.79 0.86
C LEU A 311 -10.56 -27.31 1.97
N GLU A 312 -10.71 -26.06 2.39
CA GLU A 312 -9.92 -25.44 3.48
C GLU A 312 -10.45 -25.82 4.86
N GLN A 313 -11.75 -26.07 4.98
CA GLN A 313 -12.42 -26.48 6.22
C GLN A 313 -13.29 -27.72 5.94
N PRO A 314 -13.03 -28.87 6.58
CA PRO A 314 -13.84 -30.08 6.38
C PRO A 314 -15.31 -29.81 6.73
N SER A 315 -16.23 -30.19 5.84
CA SER A 315 -17.67 -30.09 6.09
C SER A 315 -18.37 -31.43 5.85
N SER A 316 -19.51 -31.65 6.51
CA SER A 316 -20.31 -32.87 6.44
C SER A 316 -21.48 -32.78 5.46
N PHE A 317 -21.49 -31.78 4.58
CA PHE A 317 -22.57 -31.56 3.62
C PHE A 317 -22.47 -32.52 2.43
N ASP A 318 -23.59 -33.15 2.06
CA ASP A 318 -23.65 -34.03 0.89
C ASP A 318 -23.81 -33.21 -0.40
N ALA A 319 -22.71 -33.07 -1.14
CA ALA A 319 -22.69 -32.36 -2.41
C ALA A 319 -23.19 -33.20 -3.60
N ALA A 320 -23.28 -34.53 -3.47
CA ALA A 320 -23.57 -35.45 -4.58
C ALA A 320 -24.80 -35.13 -5.45
N PRO A 321 -25.97 -34.70 -4.89
CA PRO A 321 -27.16 -34.48 -5.71
C PRO A 321 -27.03 -33.30 -6.69
N TYR A 322 -26.19 -32.31 -6.40
CA TYR A 322 -26.08 -31.08 -7.20
C TYR A 322 -25.01 -31.14 -8.28
N ILE A 323 -24.08 -32.09 -8.19
CA ILE A 323 -22.90 -32.17 -9.07
C ILE A 323 -23.32 -32.29 -10.54
N LYS A 324 -24.30 -33.15 -10.83
CA LYS A 324 -24.74 -33.43 -12.21
C LYS A 324 -25.30 -32.18 -12.89
N ASP A 325 -26.10 -31.39 -12.19
CA ASP A 325 -26.75 -30.19 -12.75
C ASP A 325 -25.73 -29.07 -12.97
N LEU A 326 -24.87 -28.80 -11.98
CA LEU A 326 -23.81 -27.80 -12.06
C LEU A 326 -22.78 -28.14 -13.15
N PHE A 327 -22.42 -29.41 -13.27
CA PHE A 327 -21.52 -29.88 -14.32
C PHE A 327 -22.17 -29.76 -15.71
N THR A 328 -23.42 -30.21 -15.86
CA THR A 328 -24.13 -30.24 -17.15
C THR A 328 -24.37 -28.84 -17.72
N CYS A 329 -24.70 -27.85 -16.90
CA CYS A 329 -24.87 -26.47 -17.39
C CYS A 329 -23.52 -25.85 -17.82
N THR A 330 -22.45 -26.10 -17.05
CA THR A 330 -21.12 -25.55 -17.32
C THR A 330 -20.49 -26.19 -18.56
N ILE A 331 -20.60 -27.51 -18.74
CA ILE A 331 -20.03 -28.22 -19.91
C ILE A 331 -20.69 -27.79 -21.22
N LYS A 332 -22.01 -27.49 -21.21
CA LYS A 332 -22.72 -26.96 -22.38
C LYS A 332 -22.12 -25.64 -22.85
N ARG A 333 -21.82 -24.73 -21.91
CA ARG A 333 -21.17 -23.45 -22.22
C ARG A 333 -19.70 -23.60 -22.59
N LEU A 334 -18.98 -24.52 -21.95
CA LEU A 334 -17.57 -24.80 -22.26
C LEU A 334 -17.36 -25.38 -23.68
N LYS A 335 -18.26 -26.25 -24.14
CA LYS A 335 -18.21 -26.86 -25.48
C LYS A 335 -18.62 -25.90 -26.59
N ALA A 336 -19.50 -24.94 -26.30
CA ALA A 336 -19.97 -23.97 -27.28
C ALA A 336 -18.81 -23.11 -27.84
N ALA A 337 -18.70 -23.04 -29.17
CA ALA A 337 -17.72 -22.19 -29.85
C ALA A 337 -18.28 -20.78 -30.14
N ASP A 338 -19.59 -20.65 -30.35
CA ASP A 338 -20.27 -19.44 -30.83
C ASP A 338 -20.84 -18.57 -29.68
N ILE A 339 -20.07 -18.39 -28.63
CA ILE A 339 -20.42 -17.53 -27.48
C ILE A 339 -19.36 -16.48 -27.22
N ASP A 340 -19.75 -15.42 -26.50
CA ASP A 340 -18.89 -14.32 -26.09
C ASP A 340 -17.63 -14.80 -25.33
N GLN A 341 -16.51 -14.08 -25.46
CA GLN A 341 -15.26 -14.46 -24.82
C GLN A 341 -15.37 -14.48 -23.29
N GLU A 342 -16.13 -13.56 -22.70
CA GLU A 342 -16.29 -13.46 -21.25
C GLU A 342 -16.94 -14.71 -20.69
N VAL A 343 -17.98 -15.21 -21.36
CA VAL A 343 -18.66 -16.45 -20.98
C VAL A 343 -17.72 -17.65 -21.11
N LYS A 344 -16.87 -17.69 -22.14
CA LYS A 344 -15.87 -18.76 -22.31
C LYS A 344 -14.87 -18.78 -21.15
N GLU A 345 -14.32 -17.62 -20.78
CA GLU A 345 -13.36 -17.52 -19.68
C GLU A 345 -13.99 -17.87 -18.33
N ARG A 346 -15.21 -17.39 -18.07
CA ARG A 346 -15.97 -17.75 -16.85
C ARG A 346 -16.32 -19.23 -16.83
N ALA A 347 -16.67 -19.84 -17.97
CA ALA A 347 -16.95 -21.26 -18.06
C ALA A 347 -15.71 -22.12 -17.77
N ILE A 348 -14.53 -21.72 -18.27
CA ILE A 348 -13.25 -22.40 -17.99
C ILE A 348 -12.90 -22.29 -16.50
N SER A 349 -13.04 -21.10 -15.92
CA SER A 349 -12.75 -20.86 -14.50
C SER A 349 -13.70 -21.64 -13.58
N CYS A 350 -14.99 -21.61 -13.91
CA CYS A 350 -16.03 -22.36 -13.20
C CYS A 350 -15.80 -23.88 -13.32
N MET A 351 -15.55 -24.39 -14.54
CA MET A 351 -15.27 -25.82 -14.72
C MET A 351 -13.97 -26.22 -14.02
N GLY A 352 -12.95 -25.36 -14.02
CA GLY A 352 -11.71 -25.58 -13.28
C GLY A 352 -11.95 -25.75 -11.78
N GLN A 353 -12.84 -24.93 -11.22
CA GLN A 353 -13.26 -25.06 -9.82
C GLN A 353 -14.10 -26.31 -9.56
N ILE A 354 -15.04 -26.66 -10.46
CA ILE A 354 -15.83 -27.90 -10.38
C ILE A 354 -14.90 -29.10 -10.32
N ILE A 355 -13.91 -29.17 -11.22
CA ILE A 355 -12.93 -30.25 -11.22
C ILE A 355 -12.12 -30.22 -9.92
N CYS A 356 -11.57 -29.05 -9.53
CA CYS A 356 -10.75 -28.90 -8.33
C CYS A 356 -11.45 -29.38 -7.05
N SER A 357 -12.75 -29.11 -6.88
CA SER A 357 -13.50 -29.40 -5.65
C SER A 357 -14.35 -30.67 -5.70
N LEU A 358 -14.83 -31.10 -6.88
CA LEU A 358 -15.78 -32.21 -7.05
C LEU A 358 -15.28 -33.31 -7.99
N GLY A 359 -14.00 -33.26 -8.38
CA GLY A 359 -13.43 -34.15 -9.41
C GLY A 359 -13.42 -35.64 -9.06
N ASP A 360 -13.46 -36.01 -7.77
CA ASP A 360 -13.53 -37.40 -7.30
C ASP A 360 -14.85 -38.10 -7.64
N ASN A 361 -15.96 -37.36 -7.65
CA ASN A 361 -17.30 -37.87 -7.93
C ASN A 361 -17.71 -37.78 -9.41
N LEU A 362 -16.81 -37.28 -10.28
CA LEU A 362 -17.10 -37.01 -11.69
C LEU A 362 -16.85 -38.22 -12.62
N GLY A 363 -16.14 -39.25 -12.15
CA GLY A 363 -15.96 -40.52 -12.87
C GLY A 363 -15.41 -40.36 -14.29
N SER A 364 -16.11 -40.94 -15.29
CA SER A 364 -15.68 -40.96 -16.70
C SER A 364 -15.78 -39.60 -17.42
N ASP A 365 -16.60 -38.68 -16.92
CA ASP A 365 -16.80 -37.36 -17.54
C ASP A 365 -15.60 -36.43 -17.34
N LEU A 366 -14.76 -36.73 -16.33
CA LEU A 366 -13.51 -36.01 -16.07
C LEU A 366 -12.54 -36.11 -17.25
N THR A 367 -12.28 -37.32 -17.76
CA THR A 367 -11.30 -37.53 -18.84
C THR A 367 -11.69 -36.78 -20.10
N ASN A 368 -12.99 -36.81 -20.47
CA ASN A 368 -13.51 -36.05 -21.62
C ASN A 368 -13.35 -34.53 -21.39
N THR A 369 -13.64 -34.06 -20.18
CA THR A 369 -13.50 -32.64 -19.83
C THR A 369 -12.05 -32.16 -19.88
N LEU A 370 -11.10 -32.96 -19.38
CA LEU A 370 -9.68 -32.64 -19.44
C LEU A 370 -9.17 -32.51 -20.90
N GLN A 371 -9.67 -33.33 -21.82
CA GLN A 371 -9.36 -33.17 -23.25
C GLN A 371 -9.88 -31.85 -23.82
N ILE A 372 -11.06 -31.40 -23.38
CA ILE A 372 -11.60 -30.08 -23.78
C ILE A 372 -10.70 -28.95 -23.24
N PHE A 373 -10.14 -29.08 -22.03
CA PHE A 373 -9.15 -28.12 -21.52
C PHE A 373 -7.91 -28.05 -22.38
N LEU A 374 -7.43 -29.19 -22.90
CA LEU A 374 -6.29 -29.26 -23.81
C LEU A 374 -6.59 -28.56 -25.15
N GLU A 375 -7.79 -28.74 -25.71
CA GLU A 375 -8.22 -28.02 -26.91
C GLU A 375 -8.34 -26.50 -26.65
N ARG A 376 -8.92 -26.10 -25.52
CA ARG A 376 -9.05 -24.68 -25.13
C ARG A 376 -7.70 -24.04 -24.78
N LEU A 377 -6.70 -24.82 -24.39
CA LEU A 377 -5.33 -24.36 -24.19
C LEU A 377 -4.67 -23.92 -25.51
N LYS A 378 -4.98 -24.59 -26.62
CA LYS A 378 -4.43 -24.27 -27.95
C LYS A 378 -4.96 -22.91 -28.48
N ASN A 379 -6.15 -22.50 -28.05
CA ASN A 379 -6.78 -21.23 -28.43
C ASN A 379 -6.11 -20.00 -27.80
N GLU A 380 -5.98 -18.90 -28.56
CA GLU A 380 -5.25 -17.71 -28.12
C GLU A 380 -5.91 -16.90 -27.02
N ILE A 381 -7.23 -16.75 -27.08
CA ILE A 381 -7.98 -15.95 -26.11
C ILE A 381 -8.08 -16.71 -24.77
N THR A 382 -8.32 -18.02 -24.83
CA THR A 382 -8.62 -18.82 -23.64
C THR A 382 -7.39 -19.39 -22.92
N ARG A 383 -6.18 -19.35 -23.51
CA ARG A 383 -4.98 -20.00 -22.96
C ARG A 383 -4.62 -19.54 -21.56
N LEU A 384 -4.71 -18.24 -21.24
CA LEU A 384 -4.30 -17.75 -19.92
C LEU A 384 -5.23 -18.27 -18.82
N THR A 385 -6.53 -18.27 -19.11
CA THR A 385 -7.57 -18.73 -18.18
C THR A 385 -7.51 -20.24 -17.99
N THR A 386 -7.25 -21.01 -19.05
CA THR A 386 -7.04 -22.46 -18.93
C THR A 386 -5.78 -22.79 -18.15
N VAL A 387 -4.68 -22.05 -18.33
CA VAL A 387 -3.44 -22.22 -17.54
C VAL A 387 -3.72 -22.02 -16.05
N LYS A 388 -4.41 -20.93 -15.67
CA LYS A 388 -4.79 -20.67 -14.27
C LYS A 388 -5.69 -21.78 -13.71
N ALA A 389 -6.66 -22.23 -14.50
CA ALA A 389 -7.56 -23.31 -14.10
C ALA A 389 -6.83 -24.65 -13.94
N LEU A 390 -5.91 -25.00 -14.84
CA LEU A 390 -5.07 -26.20 -14.72
C LEU A 390 -4.14 -26.13 -13.50
N THR A 391 -3.61 -24.95 -13.20
CA THR A 391 -2.81 -24.70 -12.00
C THR A 391 -3.61 -24.98 -10.72
N LEU A 392 -4.86 -24.50 -10.68
CA LEU A 392 -5.79 -24.73 -9.57
C LEU A 392 -6.17 -26.21 -9.43
N ILE A 393 -6.42 -26.92 -10.53
CA ILE A 393 -6.74 -28.35 -10.50
C ILE A 393 -5.52 -29.15 -10.00
N ALA A 394 -4.32 -28.85 -10.51
CA ALA A 394 -3.09 -29.53 -10.15
C ALA A 394 -2.71 -29.33 -8.68
N GLY A 395 -3.02 -28.16 -8.11
CA GLY A 395 -2.80 -27.84 -6.69
C GLY A 395 -3.89 -28.35 -5.74
N SER A 396 -4.93 -29.03 -6.24
CA SER A 396 -6.04 -29.48 -5.40
C SER A 396 -5.61 -30.54 -4.38
N PRO A 397 -6.09 -30.47 -3.11
CA PRO A 397 -5.91 -31.52 -2.11
C PRO A 397 -6.38 -32.91 -2.55
N LEU A 398 -7.33 -32.98 -3.50
CA LEU A 398 -7.94 -34.23 -3.97
C LEU A 398 -7.02 -35.05 -4.88
N LYS A 399 -5.83 -34.53 -5.25
CA LYS A 399 -4.84 -35.18 -6.13
C LYS A 399 -5.48 -35.77 -7.40
N ILE A 400 -6.22 -34.93 -8.11
CA ILE A 400 -6.94 -35.30 -9.33
C ILE A 400 -5.96 -35.81 -10.39
N ASP A 401 -6.32 -36.86 -11.11
CA ASP A 401 -5.44 -37.42 -12.13
C ASP A 401 -5.41 -36.55 -13.39
N LEU A 402 -4.28 -35.86 -13.62
CA LEU A 402 -4.02 -35.06 -14.82
C LEU A 402 -3.12 -35.77 -15.84
N ARG A 403 -2.65 -37.00 -15.57
CA ARG A 403 -1.72 -37.74 -16.44
C ARG A 403 -2.11 -37.77 -17.92
N PRO A 404 -3.39 -37.95 -18.31
CA PRO A 404 -3.78 -38.07 -19.72
C PRO A 404 -3.47 -36.83 -20.58
N ILE A 405 -3.40 -35.64 -19.96
CA ILE A 405 -3.18 -34.39 -20.68
C ILE A 405 -1.72 -33.91 -20.62
N LEU A 406 -0.88 -34.48 -19.74
CA LEU A 406 0.47 -33.96 -19.51
C LEU A 406 1.34 -34.10 -20.76
N GLY A 407 1.26 -35.25 -21.46
CA GLY A 407 2.12 -35.55 -22.62
C GLY A 407 2.09 -34.48 -23.72
N GLU A 408 0.90 -34.00 -24.10
CA GLU A 408 0.76 -32.88 -25.05
C GLU A 408 0.75 -31.51 -24.35
N GLY A 409 0.22 -31.43 -23.12
CA GLY A 409 0.00 -30.17 -22.41
C GLY A 409 1.29 -29.48 -21.98
N VAL A 410 2.28 -30.22 -21.47
CA VAL A 410 3.55 -29.63 -20.98
C VAL A 410 4.36 -28.98 -22.11
N PRO A 411 4.55 -29.63 -23.29
CA PRO A 411 5.19 -28.96 -24.43
C PRO A 411 4.42 -27.72 -24.93
N ILE A 412 3.08 -27.74 -24.89
CA ILE A 412 2.27 -26.56 -25.23
C ILE A 412 2.51 -25.43 -24.23
N LEU A 413 2.56 -25.73 -22.93
CA LEU A 413 2.91 -24.76 -21.90
C LEU A 413 4.32 -24.18 -22.14
N ALA A 414 5.30 -25.02 -22.45
CA ALA A 414 6.65 -24.56 -22.81
C ALA A 414 6.62 -23.54 -23.97
N SER A 415 5.82 -23.80 -25.01
CA SER A 415 5.69 -22.87 -26.15
C SER A 415 5.18 -21.47 -25.76
N PHE A 416 4.43 -21.35 -24.66
CA PHE A 416 3.94 -20.05 -24.17
C PHE A 416 5.02 -19.20 -23.52
N LEU A 417 6.11 -19.82 -23.06
CA LEU A 417 7.24 -19.11 -22.46
C LEU A 417 7.97 -18.22 -23.49
N ARG A 418 7.90 -18.56 -24.78
CA ARG A 418 8.44 -17.74 -25.89
C ARG A 418 7.62 -16.48 -26.18
N LYS A 419 6.33 -16.46 -25.81
CA LYS A 419 5.41 -15.36 -26.13
C LYS A 419 5.73 -14.14 -25.26
N ASN A 420 5.68 -12.92 -25.82
CA ASN A 420 6.00 -11.68 -25.09
C ASN A 420 4.91 -11.21 -24.08
N GLN A 421 4.03 -12.10 -23.63
CA GLN A 421 2.95 -11.75 -22.71
C GLN A 421 3.35 -12.09 -21.26
N ARG A 422 3.66 -11.07 -20.45
CA ARG A 422 4.14 -11.24 -19.06
C ARG A 422 3.22 -12.09 -18.19
N ALA A 423 1.91 -11.81 -18.20
CA ALA A 423 0.93 -12.56 -17.40
C ALA A 423 0.87 -14.05 -17.77
N LEU A 424 1.06 -14.36 -19.07
CA LEU A 424 1.08 -15.74 -19.56
C LEU A 424 2.36 -16.46 -19.12
N LYS A 425 3.52 -15.80 -19.19
CA LYS A 425 4.79 -16.37 -18.69
C LYS A 425 4.68 -16.75 -17.21
N LEU A 426 4.22 -15.82 -16.36
CA LEU A 426 4.07 -16.06 -14.92
C LEU A 426 3.08 -17.19 -14.62
N GLY A 427 1.90 -17.17 -15.25
CA GLY A 427 0.90 -18.22 -15.07
C GLY A 427 1.41 -19.59 -15.53
N THR A 428 2.12 -19.63 -16.66
CA THR A 428 2.67 -20.86 -17.23
C THR A 428 3.77 -21.44 -16.35
N LEU A 429 4.71 -20.62 -15.86
CA LEU A 429 5.76 -21.07 -14.93
C LEU A 429 5.16 -21.60 -13.63
N SER A 430 4.16 -20.91 -13.07
CA SER A 430 3.44 -21.39 -11.88
C SER A 430 2.71 -22.72 -12.13
N ALA A 431 2.10 -22.88 -13.31
CA ALA A 431 1.43 -24.11 -13.68
C ALA A 431 2.43 -25.27 -13.79
N LEU A 432 3.52 -25.06 -14.52
CA LEU A 432 4.59 -26.04 -14.70
C LEU A 432 5.21 -26.45 -13.36
N ASP A 433 5.44 -25.50 -12.45
CA ASP A 433 5.97 -25.76 -11.10
C ASP A 433 5.06 -26.70 -10.30
N ILE A 434 3.75 -26.43 -10.25
CA ILE A 434 2.78 -27.26 -9.51
C ILE A 434 2.59 -28.63 -10.17
N LEU A 435 2.56 -28.67 -11.51
CA LEU A 435 2.46 -29.93 -12.25
C LEU A 435 3.65 -30.84 -11.95
N ILE A 436 4.87 -30.31 -11.91
CA ILE A 436 6.07 -31.09 -11.61
C ILE A 436 6.11 -31.53 -10.14
N LYS A 437 5.66 -30.69 -9.20
CA LYS A 437 5.58 -31.06 -7.77
C LYS A 437 4.69 -32.28 -7.53
N ASN A 438 3.53 -32.34 -8.18
CA ASN A 438 2.49 -33.31 -7.85
C ASN A 438 2.43 -34.52 -8.78
N TYR A 439 2.94 -34.43 -10.02
CA TYR A 439 2.85 -35.49 -11.04
C TYR A 439 4.21 -35.97 -11.55
N SER A 440 5.24 -35.93 -10.71
CA SER A 440 6.63 -36.24 -11.07
C SER A 440 6.82 -37.63 -11.69
N ASP A 441 5.98 -38.61 -11.34
CA ASP A 441 6.05 -39.99 -11.80
C ASP A 441 5.61 -40.20 -13.26
N SER A 442 4.85 -39.26 -13.82
CA SER A 442 4.34 -39.34 -15.20
C SER A 442 5.11 -38.44 -16.18
N LEU A 443 6.18 -37.78 -15.73
CA LEU A 443 6.99 -36.89 -16.57
C LEU A 443 8.01 -37.68 -17.38
N THR A 444 8.11 -37.38 -18.67
CA THR A 444 9.19 -37.89 -19.52
C THR A 444 10.33 -36.88 -19.63
N ALA A 445 11.54 -37.37 -19.93
CA ALA A 445 12.70 -36.50 -20.13
C ALA A 445 12.46 -35.48 -21.26
N GLU A 446 11.83 -35.91 -22.36
CA GLU A 446 11.51 -35.03 -23.51
C GLU A 446 10.62 -33.85 -23.12
N MET A 447 9.66 -34.04 -22.21
CA MET A 447 8.76 -32.98 -21.75
C MET A 447 9.52 -31.93 -20.92
N ILE A 448 10.46 -32.37 -20.09
CA ILE A 448 11.26 -31.49 -19.25
C ILE A 448 12.25 -30.72 -20.13
N ASP A 449 12.91 -31.40 -21.05
CA ASP A 449 13.88 -30.80 -21.98
C ASP A 449 13.23 -29.70 -22.83
N ALA A 450 12.00 -29.93 -23.30
CA ALA A 450 11.21 -28.93 -24.03
C ALA A 450 10.94 -27.65 -23.21
N VAL A 451 10.82 -27.75 -21.89
CA VAL A 451 10.68 -26.57 -21.02
C VAL A 451 12.04 -25.91 -20.79
N LEU A 452 13.08 -26.70 -20.51
CA LEU A 452 14.43 -26.23 -20.19
C LEU A 452 15.03 -25.39 -21.33
N ASP A 453 14.79 -25.75 -22.59
CA ASP A 453 15.28 -24.99 -23.74
C ASP A 453 14.70 -23.55 -23.80
N GLU A 454 13.56 -23.29 -23.15
CA GLU A 454 12.89 -21.97 -23.12
C GLU A 454 13.26 -21.10 -21.91
N LEU A 455 13.96 -21.65 -20.92
CA LEU A 455 14.26 -20.94 -19.68
C LEU A 455 15.38 -19.88 -19.78
N PRO A 456 16.46 -20.03 -20.60
CA PRO A 456 17.53 -19.04 -20.61
C PRO A 456 17.06 -17.60 -20.89
N PRO A 457 16.19 -17.33 -21.89
CA PRO A 457 15.66 -15.98 -22.12
C PRO A 457 14.78 -15.43 -20.98
N LEU A 458 14.30 -16.28 -20.07
CA LEU A 458 13.47 -15.88 -18.93
C LEU A 458 14.30 -15.50 -17.70
N ILE A 459 15.54 -15.96 -17.63
CA ILE A 459 16.49 -15.65 -16.56
C ILE A 459 17.23 -14.38 -17.01
N SER A 460 16.62 -13.22 -16.77
CA SER A 460 17.17 -11.95 -17.22
C SER A 460 16.98 -10.88 -16.16
N GLU A 461 17.91 -9.92 -16.13
CA GLU A 461 17.82 -8.79 -15.21
C GLU A 461 16.64 -7.84 -15.49
N SER A 462 15.98 -7.99 -16.64
CA SER A 462 14.87 -7.12 -17.08
C SER A 462 13.55 -7.37 -16.32
N ASP A 463 13.26 -8.62 -15.94
CA ASP A 463 12.06 -8.97 -15.16
C ASP A 463 12.42 -9.93 -14.01
N MET A 464 12.57 -9.36 -12.82
CA MET A 464 12.96 -10.11 -11.62
C MET A 464 11.92 -11.12 -11.19
N HIS A 465 10.64 -10.84 -11.39
CA HIS A 465 9.57 -11.72 -10.95
C HIS A 465 9.51 -12.97 -11.85
N VAL A 466 9.62 -12.80 -13.16
CA VAL A 466 9.69 -13.94 -14.09
C VAL A 466 10.93 -14.80 -13.82
N SER A 467 12.09 -14.16 -13.60
CA SER A 467 13.32 -14.86 -13.23
C SER A 467 13.16 -15.65 -11.93
N GLN A 468 12.57 -15.06 -10.89
CA GLN A 468 12.27 -15.73 -9.63
C GLN A 468 11.40 -16.98 -9.84
N MET A 469 10.33 -16.88 -10.65
CA MET A 469 9.45 -18.01 -10.91
C MET A 469 10.14 -19.11 -11.72
N ALA A 470 10.98 -18.76 -12.69
CA ALA A 470 11.79 -19.72 -13.44
C ALA A 470 12.82 -20.44 -12.54
N ILE A 471 13.44 -19.71 -11.61
CA ILE A 471 14.37 -20.28 -10.63
C ILE A 471 13.63 -21.19 -9.64
N SER A 472 12.43 -20.81 -9.20
CA SER A 472 11.58 -21.67 -8.36
C SER A 472 11.25 -22.98 -9.08
N PHE A 473 10.90 -22.91 -10.36
CA PHE A 473 10.66 -24.08 -11.20
C PHE A 473 11.90 -24.99 -11.28
N LEU A 474 13.09 -24.42 -11.53
CA LEU A 474 14.35 -25.17 -11.53
C LEU A 474 14.67 -25.81 -10.17
N THR A 475 14.35 -25.11 -9.07
CA THR A 475 14.51 -25.62 -7.70
C THR A 475 13.62 -26.82 -7.46
N THR A 476 12.37 -26.74 -7.88
CA THR A 476 11.41 -27.86 -7.84
C THR A 476 11.91 -29.04 -8.66
N LEU A 477 12.36 -28.78 -9.89
CA LEU A 477 12.88 -29.81 -10.79
C LEU A 477 14.08 -30.53 -10.17
N ALA A 478 15.02 -29.80 -9.58
CA ALA A 478 16.18 -30.37 -8.89
C ALA A 478 15.78 -31.23 -7.67
N LYS A 479 14.71 -30.87 -6.95
CA LYS A 479 14.22 -31.62 -5.79
C LYS A 479 13.52 -32.93 -6.17
N VAL A 480 12.72 -32.93 -7.24
CA VAL A 480 11.83 -34.06 -7.58
C VAL A 480 12.34 -34.93 -8.73
N TYR A 481 13.16 -34.40 -9.63
CA TYR A 481 13.66 -35.13 -10.81
C TYR A 481 15.16 -34.84 -11.07
N PRO A 482 16.08 -35.42 -10.26
CA PRO A 482 17.52 -35.12 -10.37
C PRO A 482 18.21 -35.60 -11.67
N SER A 483 17.56 -36.44 -12.48
CA SER A 483 18.16 -36.97 -13.71
C SER A 483 18.24 -35.96 -14.86
N SER A 484 17.46 -34.86 -14.83
CA SER A 484 17.48 -33.80 -15.85
C SER A 484 18.60 -32.76 -15.65
N LEU A 485 19.40 -32.89 -14.59
CA LEU A 485 20.43 -31.92 -14.20
C LEU A 485 21.59 -31.81 -15.20
N SER A 486 21.79 -32.80 -16.07
CA SER A 486 22.84 -32.78 -17.10
C SER A 486 22.69 -31.58 -18.06
N LYS A 487 21.44 -31.20 -18.37
CA LYS A 487 21.12 -30.06 -19.26
C LYS A 487 21.22 -28.71 -18.54
N ILE A 488 20.98 -28.68 -17.22
CA ILE A 488 21.11 -27.46 -16.40
C ILE A 488 22.56 -26.94 -16.41
N SER A 489 23.55 -27.84 -16.56
CA SER A 489 24.98 -27.49 -16.63
C SER A 489 25.39 -26.65 -17.86
N GLY A 490 24.48 -26.39 -18.81
CA GLY A 490 24.74 -25.55 -19.99
C GLY A 490 24.34 -24.08 -19.78
N SER A 491 23.71 -23.48 -20.80
CA SER A 491 23.35 -22.06 -20.84
C SER A 491 22.51 -21.57 -19.65
N ILE A 492 21.72 -22.44 -19.01
CA ILE A 492 20.90 -22.08 -17.85
C ILE A 492 21.79 -21.67 -16.67
N LEU A 493 22.82 -22.46 -16.35
CA LEU A 493 23.72 -22.16 -15.24
C LEU A 493 24.54 -20.88 -15.52
N ASP A 494 25.00 -20.70 -16.76
CA ASP A 494 25.71 -19.48 -17.17
C ASP A 494 24.83 -18.24 -17.07
N GLU A 495 23.54 -18.33 -17.40
CA GLU A 495 22.62 -17.20 -17.25
C GLU A 495 22.31 -16.90 -15.78
N LEU A 496 22.15 -17.94 -14.94
CA LEU A 496 22.01 -17.78 -13.49
C LEU A 496 23.25 -17.12 -12.87
N ILE A 497 24.46 -17.49 -13.32
CA ILE A 497 25.71 -16.85 -12.86
C ILE A 497 25.84 -15.42 -13.38
N GLY A 498 25.31 -15.14 -14.57
CA GLY A 498 25.08 -13.78 -15.08
C GLY A 498 24.19 -12.98 -14.14
N LEU A 499 23.05 -13.55 -13.76
CA LEU A 499 22.06 -12.90 -12.91
C LEU A 499 22.57 -12.64 -11.48
N VAL A 500 23.37 -13.54 -10.89
CA VAL A 500 24.02 -13.33 -9.59
C VAL A 500 24.91 -12.09 -9.58
N ARG A 501 25.47 -11.71 -10.73
CA ARG A 501 26.31 -10.51 -10.87
C ARG A 501 25.50 -9.23 -11.09
N SER A 502 24.19 -9.31 -11.32
CA SER A 502 23.35 -8.14 -11.56
C SER A 502 23.19 -7.27 -10.29
N PRO A 503 23.24 -5.94 -10.42
CA PRO A 503 22.95 -5.02 -9.31
C PRO A 503 21.49 -5.03 -8.87
N LEU A 504 20.59 -5.48 -9.76
CA LEU A 504 19.14 -5.47 -9.53
C LEU A 504 18.67 -6.69 -8.73
N LEU A 505 19.56 -7.66 -8.49
CA LEU A 505 19.23 -8.87 -7.75
C LEU A 505 19.06 -8.56 -6.25
N GLN A 506 17.80 -8.55 -5.81
CA GLN A 506 17.40 -8.35 -4.42
C GLN A 506 16.08 -9.06 -4.11
N GLY A 507 15.76 -9.21 -2.82
CA GLY A 507 14.47 -9.74 -2.36
C GLY A 507 14.18 -11.16 -2.83
N GLY A 508 12.98 -11.40 -3.35
CA GLY A 508 12.45 -12.74 -3.66
C GLY A 508 13.28 -13.52 -4.70
N ALA A 509 13.83 -12.85 -5.72
CA ALA A 509 14.65 -13.50 -6.73
C ALA A 509 15.97 -14.01 -6.14
N LEU A 510 16.59 -13.24 -5.24
CA LEU A 510 17.79 -13.68 -4.52
C LEU A 510 17.47 -14.87 -3.62
N SER A 511 16.38 -14.81 -2.84
CA SER A 511 15.97 -15.93 -1.99
C SER A 511 15.73 -17.22 -2.79
N ALA A 512 15.04 -17.14 -3.93
CA ALA A 512 14.84 -18.28 -4.82
C ALA A 512 16.17 -18.81 -5.38
N MET A 513 17.11 -17.92 -5.72
CA MET A 513 18.46 -18.31 -6.18
C MET A 513 19.23 -19.08 -5.10
N LEU A 514 19.16 -18.63 -3.84
CA LEU A 514 19.80 -19.32 -2.72
C LEU A 514 19.22 -20.71 -2.48
N GLU A 515 17.88 -20.84 -2.54
CA GLU A 515 17.20 -22.13 -2.43
C GLU A 515 17.53 -23.07 -3.59
N PHE A 516 17.64 -22.53 -4.81
CA PHE A 516 18.05 -23.27 -5.99
C PHE A 516 19.43 -23.89 -5.81
N PHE A 517 20.43 -23.07 -5.45
CA PHE A 517 21.79 -23.55 -5.24
C PHE A 517 21.85 -24.59 -4.12
N GLN A 518 21.15 -24.39 -3.00
CA GLN A 518 21.08 -25.38 -1.92
C GLN A 518 20.51 -26.72 -2.41
N ALA A 519 19.40 -26.69 -3.14
CA ALA A 519 18.80 -27.89 -3.71
C ALA A 519 19.73 -28.57 -4.72
N LEU A 520 20.45 -27.78 -5.54
CA LEU A 520 21.31 -28.29 -6.60
C LEU A 520 22.47 -29.12 -6.05
N VAL A 521 23.19 -28.65 -5.03
CA VAL A 521 24.36 -29.39 -4.50
C VAL A 521 23.97 -30.69 -3.83
N LEU A 522 22.79 -30.74 -3.20
CA LEU A 522 22.30 -31.93 -2.50
C LEU A 522 22.02 -33.10 -3.45
N THR A 523 21.86 -32.84 -4.75
CA THR A 523 21.63 -33.90 -5.74
C THR A 523 22.88 -34.71 -6.07
N GLY A 524 24.08 -34.20 -5.74
CA GLY A 524 25.35 -34.94 -5.88
C GLY A 524 25.77 -35.24 -7.33
N THR A 525 25.37 -34.41 -8.29
CA THR A 525 25.71 -34.61 -9.71
C THR A 525 27.21 -34.38 -9.96
N SER A 526 27.88 -35.31 -10.67
CA SER A 526 29.33 -35.32 -10.89
C SER A 526 29.91 -34.05 -11.54
N CYS A 527 29.12 -33.33 -12.34
CA CYS A 527 29.52 -32.09 -13.01
C CYS A 527 29.14 -30.80 -12.26
N LEU A 528 28.38 -30.90 -11.16
CA LEU A 528 27.78 -29.76 -10.44
C LEU A 528 28.11 -29.81 -8.93
N GLY A 529 29.28 -30.36 -8.60
CA GLY A 529 29.74 -30.45 -7.22
C GLY A 529 30.00 -29.08 -6.58
N TYR A 530 30.02 -29.06 -5.24
CA TYR A 530 30.25 -27.87 -4.42
C TYR A 530 31.43 -26.99 -4.90
N MET A 531 32.60 -27.60 -5.10
CA MET A 531 33.82 -26.87 -5.51
C MET A 531 33.72 -26.29 -6.93
N TYR A 532 32.96 -26.92 -7.82
CA TYR A 532 32.76 -26.40 -9.18
C TYR A 532 31.86 -25.16 -9.16
N LEU A 533 30.73 -25.22 -8.45
CA LEU A 533 29.81 -24.09 -8.31
C LEU A 533 30.46 -22.91 -7.58
N LEU A 534 31.24 -23.20 -6.53
CA LEU A 534 32.02 -22.17 -5.85
C LEU A 534 32.98 -21.48 -6.81
N ARG A 535 33.73 -22.25 -7.61
CA ARG A 535 34.65 -21.69 -8.61
C ARG A 535 33.93 -20.92 -9.71
N MET A 536 32.68 -21.25 -10.05
CA MET A 536 31.90 -20.48 -11.04
C MET A 536 31.43 -19.15 -10.47
N LEU A 537 31.00 -19.12 -9.21
CA LEU A 537 30.59 -17.91 -8.50
C LEU A 537 31.76 -16.97 -8.24
N THR A 538 32.88 -17.50 -7.74
CA THR A 538 34.04 -16.69 -7.37
C THR A 538 35.01 -16.47 -8.53
N GLY A 539 35.02 -17.36 -9.53
CA GLY A 539 35.97 -17.36 -10.66
C GLY A 539 36.14 -16.01 -11.35
N PRO A 540 35.08 -15.29 -11.73
CA PRO A 540 35.19 -13.95 -12.31
C PRO A 540 35.95 -12.94 -11.44
N VAL A 541 35.82 -13.05 -10.11
CA VAL A 541 36.47 -12.16 -9.14
C VAL A 541 37.96 -12.48 -8.97
N TYR A 542 38.31 -13.77 -9.03
CA TYR A 542 39.71 -14.21 -8.95
C TYR A 542 40.45 -14.08 -10.29
N ALA A 543 39.73 -14.08 -11.42
CA ALA A 543 40.30 -13.99 -12.77
C ALA A 543 40.53 -12.55 -13.23
N GLN A 544 39.70 -11.59 -12.80
CA GLN A 544 39.84 -10.19 -13.18
C GLN A 544 40.78 -9.47 -12.20
N SER A 545 41.88 -8.88 -12.71
CA SER A 545 42.70 -7.91 -11.96
C SER A 545 41.96 -6.58 -11.68
N THR A 546 40.77 -6.42 -12.26
CA THR A 546 39.87 -5.28 -12.07
C THR A 546 38.65 -5.69 -11.26
N ALA A 547 38.19 -4.82 -10.34
CA ALA A 547 37.00 -5.06 -9.52
C ALA A 547 35.75 -5.39 -10.37
N LEU A 548 34.83 -6.18 -9.82
CA LEU A 548 33.48 -6.29 -10.36
C LEU A 548 32.85 -4.90 -10.37
N THR A 549 31.97 -4.64 -11.35
CA THR A 549 31.43 -3.30 -11.60
C THR A 549 30.52 -2.77 -10.47
N HIS A 550 29.95 -3.64 -9.62
CA HIS A 550 28.95 -3.23 -8.62
C HIS A 550 29.09 -3.93 -7.25
N LYS A 551 28.81 -3.18 -6.17
CA LYS A 551 28.87 -3.64 -4.77
C LYS A 551 27.92 -4.80 -4.48
N GLN A 552 26.69 -4.72 -5.02
CA GLN A 552 25.66 -5.72 -4.79
C GLN A 552 26.07 -7.11 -5.27
N SER A 553 26.84 -7.20 -6.35
CA SER A 553 27.33 -8.46 -6.90
C SER A 553 28.14 -9.25 -5.86
N TYR A 554 28.99 -8.57 -5.07
CA TYR A 554 29.76 -9.22 -4.02
C TYR A 554 28.89 -9.78 -2.89
N TYR A 555 27.85 -9.03 -2.48
CA TYR A 555 26.87 -9.51 -1.48
C TYR A 555 26.07 -10.71 -1.99
N SER A 556 25.60 -10.66 -3.24
CA SER A 556 24.88 -11.78 -3.86
C SER A 556 25.74 -13.03 -3.96
N ILE A 557 27.00 -12.89 -4.40
CA ILE A 557 27.95 -14.00 -4.48
C ILE A 557 28.22 -14.57 -3.09
N ALA A 558 28.51 -13.72 -2.08
CA ALA A 558 28.77 -14.16 -0.72
C ALA A 558 27.59 -14.94 -0.12
N LYS A 559 26.35 -14.47 -0.35
CA LYS A 559 25.13 -15.18 0.07
C LYS A 559 24.97 -16.53 -0.64
N CYS A 560 25.24 -16.59 -1.96
CA CYS A 560 25.24 -17.86 -2.69
C CYS A 560 26.30 -18.83 -2.15
N VAL A 561 27.53 -18.36 -1.87
CA VAL A 561 28.59 -19.17 -1.26
C VAL A 561 28.13 -19.70 0.10
N ALA A 562 27.58 -18.85 0.97
CA ALA A 562 27.06 -19.27 2.26
C ALA A 562 25.92 -20.29 2.16
N ALA A 563 25.01 -20.11 1.20
CA ALA A 563 23.93 -21.06 0.92
C ALA A 563 24.50 -22.43 0.48
N LEU A 564 25.51 -22.47 -0.40
CA LEU A 564 26.20 -23.69 -0.79
C LEU A 564 26.90 -24.36 0.41
N THR A 565 27.59 -23.57 1.24
CA THR A 565 28.33 -24.09 2.41
C THR A 565 27.38 -24.65 3.48
N ARG A 566 26.21 -24.03 3.67
CA ARG A 566 25.16 -24.54 4.56
C ARG A 566 24.62 -25.90 4.09
N ALA A 567 24.46 -26.08 2.78
CA ALA A 567 24.02 -27.37 2.23
C ALA A 567 25.08 -28.47 2.37
N CYS A 568 26.37 -28.12 2.33
CA CYS A 568 27.51 -29.05 2.39
C CYS A 568 28.51 -28.70 3.49
N PRO A 569 28.21 -28.98 4.78
CA PRO A 569 29.03 -28.54 5.90
C PRO A 569 30.42 -29.19 5.98
N LYS A 570 30.63 -30.32 5.29
CA LYS A 570 31.90 -31.06 5.31
C LYS A 570 33.05 -30.32 4.61
N GLU A 571 32.74 -29.56 3.57
CA GLU A 571 33.72 -28.80 2.78
C GLU A 571 33.91 -27.36 3.30
N GLY A 572 33.08 -26.93 4.25
CA GLY A 572 33.11 -25.58 4.83
C GLY A 572 34.46 -25.19 5.43
N PRO A 573 35.08 -26.00 6.31
CA PRO A 573 36.35 -25.63 6.95
C PRO A 573 37.50 -25.38 5.97
N ALA A 574 37.56 -26.13 4.85
CA ALA A 574 38.58 -25.96 3.82
C ALA A 574 38.41 -24.63 3.06
N VAL A 575 37.16 -24.28 2.73
CA VAL A 575 36.83 -23.01 2.05
C VAL A 575 37.05 -21.81 2.96
N VAL A 576 36.66 -21.90 4.23
CA VAL A 576 36.94 -20.85 5.23
C VAL A 576 38.45 -20.67 5.39
N GLY A 577 39.23 -21.77 5.45
CA GLY A 577 40.69 -21.71 5.48
C GLY A 577 41.30 -21.02 4.25
N GLN A 578 40.74 -21.23 3.07
CA GLN A 578 41.16 -20.54 1.84
C GLN A 578 40.87 -19.04 1.91
N PHE A 579 39.66 -18.64 2.32
CA PHE A 579 39.30 -17.23 2.45
C PHE A 579 40.15 -16.50 3.49
N ILE A 580 40.49 -17.16 4.61
CA ILE A 580 41.42 -16.58 5.60
C ILE A 580 42.79 -16.32 4.98
N GLN A 581 43.32 -17.25 4.18
CA GLN A 581 44.58 -17.04 3.46
C GLN A 581 44.47 -15.86 2.47
N ASP A 582 43.37 -15.77 1.73
CA ASP A 582 43.14 -14.70 0.77
C ASP A 582 43.09 -13.30 1.42
N VAL A 583 42.57 -13.20 2.65
CA VAL A 583 42.57 -11.95 3.43
C VAL A 583 43.97 -11.63 3.98
N LYS A 584 44.72 -12.65 4.42
CA LYS A 584 46.07 -12.49 4.98
C LYS A 584 47.12 -12.11 3.92
N ASN A 585 46.90 -12.53 2.69
CA ASN A 585 47.84 -12.32 1.58
C ASN A 585 47.90 -10.84 1.17
N SER A 586 49.00 -10.15 1.48
CA SER A 586 49.20 -8.73 1.14
C SER A 586 49.27 -8.44 -0.37
N ARG A 587 49.48 -9.48 -1.20
CA ARG A 587 49.46 -9.41 -2.68
C ARG A 587 48.08 -9.66 -3.28
N SER A 588 47.08 -9.98 -2.46
CA SER A 588 45.70 -10.21 -2.90
C SER A 588 45.02 -8.89 -3.24
N THR A 589 44.27 -8.84 -4.34
CA THR A 589 43.50 -7.68 -4.78
C THR A 589 42.45 -7.31 -3.73
N ASP A 590 42.20 -6.01 -3.51
CA ASP A 590 41.19 -5.54 -2.56
C ASP A 590 39.79 -6.12 -2.84
N SER A 591 39.45 -6.34 -4.11
CA SER A 591 38.23 -7.03 -4.57
C SER A 591 38.10 -8.46 -4.03
N ILE A 592 39.20 -9.21 -3.99
CA ILE A 592 39.22 -10.59 -3.47
C ILE A 592 39.07 -10.57 -1.94
N ARG A 593 39.75 -9.63 -1.26
CA ARG A 593 39.61 -9.47 0.20
C ARG A 593 38.19 -9.07 0.58
N LEU A 594 37.54 -8.20 -0.22
CA LEU A 594 36.15 -7.82 -0.04
C LEU A 594 35.21 -9.04 -0.12
N LEU A 595 35.33 -9.82 -1.20
CA LEU A 595 34.51 -11.03 -1.38
C LEU A 595 34.75 -12.05 -0.26
N ALA A 596 36.02 -12.27 0.11
CA ALA A 596 36.39 -13.21 1.15
C ALA A 596 35.78 -12.80 2.50
N LEU A 597 35.88 -11.53 2.89
CA LEU A 597 35.28 -11.03 4.14
C LEU A 597 33.75 -11.16 4.14
N LEU A 598 33.08 -10.78 3.05
CA LEU A 598 31.62 -10.92 2.96
C LEU A 598 31.19 -12.40 3.00
N SER A 599 31.92 -13.28 2.31
CA SER A 599 31.64 -14.73 2.33
C SER A 599 31.84 -15.32 3.72
N LEU A 600 32.89 -14.91 4.44
CA LEU A 600 33.12 -15.29 5.84
C LEU A 600 32.00 -14.79 6.76
N GLY A 601 31.50 -13.57 6.51
CA GLY A 601 30.35 -12.99 7.22
C GLY A 601 29.09 -13.83 7.07
N GLU A 602 28.66 -14.06 5.83
CA GLU A 602 27.43 -14.81 5.52
C GLU A 602 27.52 -16.29 5.94
N VAL A 603 28.69 -16.93 5.79
CA VAL A 603 28.92 -18.29 6.28
C VAL A 603 28.88 -18.33 7.81
N GLY A 604 29.57 -17.40 8.46
CA GLY A 604 29.66 -17.31 9.91
C GLY A 604 28.37 -16.88 10.59
N HIS A 605 27.43 -16.30 9.85
CA HIS A 605 26.08 -16.03 10.33
C HIS A 605 25.30 -17.31 10.64
N HIS A 606 25.50 -18.35 9.83
CA HIS A 606 24.73 -19.60 9.90
C HIS A 606 25.51 -20.77 10.50
N ILE A 607 26.84 -20.77 10.39
CA ILE A 607 27.71 -21.86 10.82
C ILE A 607 28.64 -21.34 11.92
N ASP A 608 28.81 -22.10 12.98
CA ASP A 608 29.76 -21.77 14.04
C ASP A 608 31.21 -21.90 13.55
N LEU A 609 31.92 -20.76 13.52
CA LEU A 609 33.33 -20.66 13.14
C LEU A 609 34.28 -20.57 14.35
N SER A 610 33.80 -20.85 15.57
CA SER A 610 34.59 -20.86 16.82
C SER A 610 35.88 -21.70 16.73
N GLY A 611 35.89 -22.76 15.91
CA GLY A 611 37.05 -23.62 15.72
C GLY A 611 38.30 -22.96 15.11
N GLN A 612 38.20 -21.76 14.53
CA GLN A 612 39.32 -21.07 13.88
C GLN A 612 39.69 -19.76 14.59
N VAL A 613 40.52 -19.88 15.63
CA VAL A 613 40.95 -18.76 16.50
C VAL A 613 41.66 -17.63 15.72
N GLU A 614 42.32 -17.95 14.60
CA GLU A 614 43.04 -16.98 13.76
C GLU A 614 42.10 -15.96 13.10
N LEU A 615 40.83 -16.31 12.87
CA LEU A 615 39.84 -15.48 12.18
C LEU A 615 39.62 -14.13 12.86
N LYS A 616 39.54 -14.09 14.20
CA LYS A 616 39.36 -12.85 14.99
C LYS A 616 40.46 -11.84 14.69
N SER A 617 41.71 -12.30 14.68
CA SER A 617 42.87 -11.44 14.42
C SER A 617 42.93 -10.92 12.98
N VAL A 618 42.57 -11.77 12.02
CA VAL A 618 42.59 -11.45 10.58
C VAL A 618 41.55 -10.38 10.25
N ILE A 619 40.34 -10.47 10.82
CA ILE A 619 39.30 -9.46 10.62
C ILE A 619 39.69 -8.13 11.27
N LEU A 620 40.28 -8.17 12.48
CA LEU A 620 40.77 -6.94 13.14
C LEU A 620 41.93 -6.27 12.40
N GLU A 621 42.80 -7.04 11.73
CA GLU A 621 43.84 -6.48 10.88
C GLU A 621 43.24 -5.77 9.67
N ALA A 622 42.19 -6.34 9.07
CA ALA A 622 41.47 -5.74 7.95
C ALA A 622 40.79 -4.40 8.29
N PHE A 623 40.54 -4.09 9.57
CA PHE A 623 40.02 -2.77 9.99
C PHE A 623 41.05 -1.65 9.78
N SER A 624 42.33 -1.99 9.65
CA SER A 624 43.42 -1.02 9.43
C SER A 624 43.78 -0.89 7.96
N SER A 625 42.97 -1.48 7.06
CA SER A 625 43.17 -1.41 5.62
C SER A 625 43.02 0.01 5.07
N PRO A 626 43.78 0.41 4.02
CA PRO A 626 43.62 1.71 3.37
C PRO A 626 42.29 1.85 2.61
N SER A 627 41.63 0.74 2.26
CA SER A 627 40.35 0.75 1.54
C SER A 627 39.14 0.78 2.48
N GLU A 628 38.27 1.79 2.33
CA GLU A 628 37.00 1.90 3.08
C GLU A 628 36.08 0.70 2.85
N GLU A 629 36.05 0.14 1.64
CA GLU A 629 35.18 -0.98 1.30
C GLU A 629 35.58 -2.23 2.09
N VAL A 630 36.88 -2.51 2.18
CA VAL A 630 37.41 -3.62 2.98
C VAL A 630 37.15 -3.41 4.47
N LYS A 631 37.27 -2.17 4.98
CA LYS A 631 36.95 -1.85 6.38
C LYS A 631 35.47 -2.09 6.70
N SER A 632 34.58 -1.66 5.81
CA SER A 632 33.13 -1.87 5.96
C SER A 632 32.75 -3.35 5.88
N ALA A 633 33.33 -4.11 4.95
CA ALA A 633 33.10 -5.55 4.83
C ALA A 633 33.69 -6.34 6.01
N ALA A 634 34.83 -5.91 6.55
CA ALA A 634 35.39 -6.50 7.76
C ALA A 634 34.47 -6.25 8.97
N SER A 635 33.95 -5.03 9.09
CA SER A 635 32.96 -4.68 10.13
C SER A 635 31.70 -5.54 10.02
N TYR A 636 31.16 -5.68 8.80
CA TYR A 636 30.02 -6.55 8.52
C TYR A 636 30.34 -8.02 8.84
N ALA A 637 31.49 -8.53 8.39
CA ALA A 637 31.92 -9.89 8.63
C ALA A 637 32.02 -10.20 10.12
N LEU A 638 32.67 -9.33 10.92
CA LEU A 638 32.75 -9.51 12.36
C LEU A 638 31.38 -9.55 13.02
N GLY A 639 30.49 -8.62 12.67
CA GLY A 639 29.13 -8.56 13.21
C GLY A 639 28.32 -9.80 12.86
N SER A 640 28.36 -10.21 11.60
CA SER A 640 27.61 -11.36 11.09
C SER A 640 28.14 -12.70 11.63
N ILE A 641 29.47 -12.90 11.70
CA ILE A 641 30.09 -14.06 12.36
C ILE A 641 29.71 -14.13 13.83
N SER A 642 29.59 -12.98 14.49
CA SER A 642 29.20 -12.94 15.90
C SER A 642 27.79 -13.49 16.13
N VAL A 643 26.91 -13.47 15.11
CA VAL A 643 25.56 -14.04 15.23
C VAL A 643 25.59 -15.58 15.24
N GLY A 644 26.49 -16.22 14.50
CA GLY A 644 26.60 -17.69 14.48
C GLY A 644 26.98 -18.30 15.83
N ASN A 645 27.78 -17.59 16.63
CA ASN A 645 28.10 -17.96 18.00
C ASN A 645 28.16 -16.73 18.92
N LEU A 646 26.97 -16.28 19.30
CA LEU A 646 26.76 -15.11 20.14
C LEU A 646 27.55 -15.12 21.48
N PRO A 647 27.59 -16.22 22.27
CA PRO A 647 28.22 -16.18 23.59
C PRO A 647 29.74 -16.02 23.54
N GLU A 648 30.42 -16.44 22.46
CA GLU A 648 31.87 -16.32 22.36
C GLU A 648 32.32 -14.98 21.74
N TYR A 649 31.61 -14.52 20.70
CA TYR A 649 32.01 -13.36 19.93
C TYR A 649 31.44 -12.04 20.47
N LEU A 650 30.24 -12.04 21.06
CA LEU A 650 29.63 -10.81 21.56
C LEU A 650 30.42 -10.19 22.72
N PRO A 651 30.85 -10.95 23.76
CA PRO A 651 31.70 -10.39 24.81
C PRO A 651 33.03 -9.85 24.26
N PHE A 652 33.59 -10.52 23.25
CA PHE A 652 34.80 -10.07 22.57
C PHE A 652 34.60 -8.72 21.87
N VAL A 653 33.50 -8.54 21.13
CA VAL A 653 33.17 -7.25 20.48
C VAL A 653 33.01 -6.14 21.53
N LEU A 654 32.28 -6.40 22.62
CA LEU A 654 32.11 -5.41 23.71
C LEU A 654 33.44 -5.03 24.38
N GLN A 655 34.34 -6.00 24.57
CA GLN A 655 35.65 -5.78 25.14
C GLN A 655 36.53 -4.93 24.22
N GLU A 656 36.56 -5.24 22.92
CA GLU A 656 37.36 -4.48 21.94
C GLU A 656 36.87 -3.05 21.74
N ILE A 657 35.55 -2.80 21.84
CA ILE A 657 34.99 -1.44 21.80
C ILE A 657 35.56 -0.57 22.93
N THR A 658 35.74 -1.15 24.11
CA THR A 658 36.29 -0.43 25.28
C THR A 658 37.82 -0.31 25.20
N SER A 659 38.49 -1.30 24.61
CA SER A 659 39.95 -1.41 24.56
C SER A 659 40.60 -0.52 23.50
N GLN A 660 39.99 -0.41 22.30
CA GLN A 660 40.61 0.23 21.14
C GLN A 660 39.73 1.37 20.57
N PRO A 661 39.87 2.62 21.06
CA PRO A 661 39.04 3.74 20.61
C PRO A 661 39.24 4.08 19.13
N LYS A 662 40.42 3.78 18.56
CA LYS A 662 40.74 4.04 17.15
C LYS A 662 39.89 3.22 16.16
N ARG A 663 39.34 2.09 16.61
CA ARG A 663 38.49 1.18 15.80
C ARG A 663 37.02 1.24 16.20
N GLN A 664 36.66 2.13 17.13
CA GLN A 664 35.36 2.19 17.76
C GLN A 664 34.21 2.34 16.76
N TYR A 665 34.37 3.19 15.75
CA TYR A 665 33.36 3.40 14.71
C TYR A 665 32.97 2.08 14.00
N LEU A 666 33.96 1.31 13.53
CA LEU A 666 33.73 0.04 12.83
C LEU A 666 33.21 -1.07 13.75
N LEU A 667 33.67 -1.12 14.99
CA LEU A 667 33.19 -2.10 15.97
C LEU A 667 31.74 -1.83 16.38
N LEU A 668 31.33 -0.56 16.46
CA LEU A 668 29.93 -0.20 16.70
C LEU A 668 29.05 -0.57 15.49
N HIS A 669 29.56 -0.45 14.27
CA HIS A 669 28.87 -0.99 13.10
C HIS A 669 28.74 -2.52 13.13
N SER A 670 29.76 -3.23 13.61
CA SER A 670 29.67 -4.68 13.83
C SER A 670 28.62 -5.02 14.90
N LEU A 671 28.59 -4.26 16.01
CA LEU A 671 27.59 -4.41 17.05
C LEU A 671 26.17 -4.10 16.54
N LYS A 672 26.04 -3.10 15.66
CA LYS A 672 24.77 -2.79 15.00
C LYS A 672 24.24 -3.97 14.20
N GLU A 673 25.12 -4.61 13.43
CA GLU A 673 24.76 -5.80 12.65
C GLU A 673 24.27 -6.91 13.58
N ILE A 674 24.98 -7.17 14.69
CA ILE A 674 24.56 -8.15 15.71
C ILE A 674 23.15 -7.83 16.22
N ILE A 675 22.86 -6.57 16.57
CA ILE A 675 21.54 -6.19 17.09
C ILE A 675 20.44 -6.36 16.01
N SER A 676 20.78 -6.09 14.75
CA SER A 676 19.82 -6.08 13.64
C SER A 676 19.48 -7.49 13.13
N SER A 677 20.44 -8.41 13.11
CA SER A 677 20.28 -9.75 12.51
C SER A 677 20.28 -10.90 13.52
N ALA A 678 20.61 -10.67 14.80
CA ALA A 678 20.52 -11.72 15.82
C ALA A 678 19.08 -12.06 16.21
N SER A 679 18.90 -13.29 16.68
CA SER A 679 17.63 -13.73 17.26
C SER A 679 17.33 -13.02 18.59
N VAL A 680 16.09 -12.58 18.76
CA VAL A 680 15.58 -11.90 19.97
C VAL A 680 15.87 -12.71 21.24
N ALA A 681 15.71 -14.03 21.19
CA ALA A 681 15.91 -14.93 22.33
C ALA A 681 17.38 -15.03 22.75
N GLY A 682 18.31 -15.09 21.78
CA GLY A 682 19.75 -15.17 22.05
C GLY A 682 20.33 -13.84 22.55
N LEU A 683 19.75 -12.70 22.15
CA LEU A 683 20.27 -11.38 22.50
C LEU A 683 19.82 -10.90 23.89
N LYS A 684 18.63 -11.32 24.37
CA LYS A 684 18.03 -10.87 25.64
C LYS A 684 18.98 -10.89 26.86
N PRO A 685 19.84 -11.91 27.08
CA PRO A 685 20.79 -11.93 28.19
C PRO A 685 21.86 -10.83 28.12
N TYR A 686 22.20 -10.37 26.92
CA TYR A 686 23.27 -9.40 26.68
C TYR A 686 22.74 -7.97 26.54
N VAL A 687 21.42 -7.77 26.43
CA VAL A 687 20.81 -6.45 26.22
C VAL A 687 21.27 -5.44 27.26
N GLU A 688 21.25 -5.78 28.56
CA GLU A 688 21.67 -4.85 29.62
C GLU A 688 23.16 -4.49 29.52
N ASN A 689 24.02 -5.44 29.15
CA ASN A 689 25.46 -5.19 28.98
C ASN A 689 25.73 -4.27 27.78
N ILE A 690 25.03 -4.52 26.66
CA ILE A 690 25.13 -3.69 25.46
C ILE A 690 24.59 -2.28 25.76
N TRP A 691 23.46 -2.20 26.46
CA TRP A 691 22.83 -0.94 26.86
C TRP A 691 23.76 -0.08 27.71
N CYS A 692 24.38 -0.67 28.74
CA CYS A 692 25.33 0.03 29.61
C CYS A 692 26.55 0.56 28.81
N LEU A 693 27.07 -0.24 27.87
CA LEU A 693 28.18 0.17 27.02
C LEU A 693 27.79 1.33 26.09
N LEU A 694 26.63 1.24 25.43
CA LEU A 694 26.13 2.28 24.52
C LEU A 694 25.87 3.60 25.25
N LEU A 695 25.29 3.54 26.45
CA LEU A 695 25.10 4.74 27.28
C LEU A 695 26.42 5.40 27.65
N LYS A 696 27.44 4.61 28.02
CA LYS A 696 28.78 5.15 28.33
C LYS A 696 29.41 5.85 27.12
N HIS A 697 29.11 5.40 25.91
CA HIS A 697 29.61 5.98 24.66
C HIS A 697 28.68 7.03 24.04
N SER A 698 27.54 7.35 24.66
CA SER A 698 26.66 8.43 24.22
C SER A 698 27.24 9.83 24.43
N GLU A 699 28.27 9.95 25.27
CA GLU A 699 28.95 11.21 25.61
C GLU A 699 30.22 11.47 24.77
N CYS A 700 30.48 10.70 23.72
CA CYS A 700 31.68 10.88 22.91
C CYS A 700 31.62 12.14 22.04
N ALA A 701 32.77 12.79 21.81
CA ALA A 701 32.83 14.05 21.07
C ALA A 701 32.49 13.87 19.57
N GLU A 702 32.83 12.72 18.97
CA GLU A 702 32.58 12.45 17.55
C GLU A 702 31.10 12.22 17.26
N GLU A 703 30.53 13.04 16.35
CA GLU A 703 29.12 12.95 15.95
C GLU A 703 28.79 11.65 15.22
N GLY A 704 29.67 11.17 14.33
CA GLY A 704 29.46 9.92 13.59
C GLY A 704 29.30 8.73 14.52
N THR A 705 30.16 8.62 15.53
CA THR A 705 30.11 7.56 16.55
C THR A 705 28.82 7.65 17.39
N ARG A 706 28.38 8.86 17.77
CA ARG A 706 27.10 9.07 18.47
C ARG A 706 25.90 8.63 17.66
N ASN A 707 25.92 8.85 16.34
CA ASN A 707 24.83 8.42 15.47
C ASN A 707 24.71 6.90 15.37
N VAL A 708 25.84 6.17 15.29
CA VAL A 708 25.82 4.69 15.29
C VAL A 708 25.36 4.16 16.65
N VAL A 709 25.80 4.77 17.76
CA VAL A 709 25.32 4.44 19.11
C VAL A 709 23.81 4.66 19.23
N ALA A 710 23.31 5.79 18.72
CA ALA A 710 21.88 6.10 18.72
C ALA A 710 21.09 5.11 17.85
N GLU A 711 21.60 4.72 16.68
CA GLU A 711 21.00 3.70 15.84
C GLU A 711 20.92 2.35 16.57
N CYS A 712 21.99 1.93 17.26
CA CYS A 712 22.01 0.73 18.09
C CYS A 712 20.99 0.80 19.24
N LEU A 713 20.89 1.94 19.94
CA LEU A 713 19.89 2.14 21.01
C LEU A 713 18.45 2.06 20.48
N GLY A 714 18.20 2.67 19.31
CA GLY A 714 16.91 2.59 18.63
C GLY A 714 16.54 1.15 18.29
N LYS A 715 17.45 0.41 17.65
CA LYS A 715 17.24 -1.01 17.30
C LYS A 715 17.05 -1.90 18.52
N LEU A 716 17.79 -1.68 19.61
CA LEU A 716 17.58 -2.40 20.88
C LEU A 716 16.22 -2.11 21.49
N THR A 717 15.74 -0.86 21.39
CA THR A 717 14.43 -0.48 21.92
C THR A 717 13.29 -1.21 21.22
N LEU A 718 13.46 -1.61 19.95
CA LEU A 718 12.48 -2.42 19.23
C LEU A 718 12.30 -3.84 19.81
N ILE A 719 13.25 -4.33 20.61
CA ILE A 719 13.25 -5.68 21.19
C ILE A 719 12.34 -5.76 22.43
N ASP A 720 12.40 -4.75 23.29
CA ASP A 720 11.59 -4.62 24.50
C ASP A 720 11.21 -3.15 24.75
N PRO A 721 10.20 -2.63 24.00
CA PRO A 721 9.87 -1.22 24.01
C PRO A 721 9.29 -0.76 25.35
N GLU A 722 8.53 -1.62 26.04
CA GLU A 722 7.85 -1.28 27.30
C GLU A 722 8.83 -0.91 28.41
N THR A 723 9.98 -1.60 28.50
CA THR A 723 10.99 -1.34 29.54
C THR A 723 12.01 -0.29 29.11
N LEU A 724 12.43 -0.31 27.85
CA LEU A 724 13.56 0.49 27.37
C LEU A 724 13.17 1.92 26.96
N LEU A 725 11.95 2.12 26.44
CA LEU A 725 11.50 3.44 26.01
C LEU A 725 11.30 4.41 27.19
N PRO A 726 10.72 4.01 28.34
CA PRO A 726 10.72 4.84 29.54
C PRO A 726 12.13 5.15 30.07
N ARG A 727 13.07 4.23 29.90
CA ARG A 727 14.47 4.44 30.30
C ARG A 727 15.10 5.54 29.44
N LEU A 728 14.90 5.53 28.11
CA LEU A 728 15.31 6.62 27.21
C LEU A 728 14.68 7.95 27.62
N LYS A 729 13.38 7.96 27.94
CA LYS A 729 12.67 9.15 28.42
C LYS A 729 13.32 9.74 29.68
N GLY A 730 13.79 8.90 30.61
CA GLY A 730 14.50 9.34 31.82
C GLY A 730 15.78 10.13 31.54
N TYR A 731 16.50 9.80 30.45
CA TYR A 731 17.74 10.49 30.06
C TYR A 731 17.50 11.88 29.44
N LEU A 732 16.27 12.21 29.05
CA LEU A 732 15.93 13.56 28.58
C LEU A 732 16.11 14.62 29.67
N ALA A 733 15.75 14.29 30.93
CA ALA A 733 15.80 15.23 32.04
C ALA A 733 17.15 15.28 32.77
N ALA A 734 17.90 14.17 32.78
CA ALA A 734 19.11 14.01 33.58
C ALA A 734 20.42 14.03 32.77
N GLY A 735 20.35 14.07 31.43
CA GLY A 735 21.50 13.88 30.55
C GLY A 735 22.27 15.14 30.19
N SER A 736 23.56 14.97 29.87
CA SER A 736 24.37 15.96 29.16
C SER A 736 23.75 16.31 27.78
N SER A 737 24.18 17.41 27.15
CA SER A 737 23.68 17.80 25.82
C SER A 737 23.88 16.70 24.77
N TYR A 738 24.98 15.96 24.86
CA TYR A 738 25.27 14.81 23.99
C TYR A 738 24.33 13.64 24.26
N ALA A 739 24.08 13.30 25.53
CA ALA A 739 23.14 12.23 25.89
C ALA A 739 21.71 12.54 25.41
N ARG A 740 21.25 13.79 25.59
CA ARG A 740 19.96 14.26 25.06
C ARG A 740 19.88 14.10 23.54
N SER A 741 20.90 14.55 22.80
CA SER A 741 20.97 14.34 21.34
C SER A 741 20.94 12.85 20.95
N SER A 742 21.74 11.99 21.59
CA SER A 742 21.79 10.56 21.25
C SER A 742 20.46 9.84 21.51
N VAL A 743 19.76 10.20 22.58
CA VAL A 743 18.45 9.63 22.93
C VAL A 743 17.36 10.05 21.93
N VAL A 744 17.33 11.33 21.54
CA VAL A 744 16.37 11.81 20.54
C VAL A 744 16.68 11.21 19.16
N THR A 745 17.95 11.09 18.78
CA THR A 745 18.34 10.35 17.57
C THR A 745 18.00 8.86 17.66
N ALA A 746 18.06 8.24 18.84
CA ALA A 746 17.69 6.83 19.00
C ALA A 746 16.21 6.60 18.74
N VAL A 747 15.33 7.47 19.26
CA VAL A 747 13.89 7.37 18.96
C VAL A 747 13.61 7.61 17.47
N LYS A 748 14.36 8.48 16.78
CA LYS A 748 14.26 8.61 15.31
C LYS A 748 14.43 7.26 14.61
N PHE A 749 15.42 6.45 15.01
CA PHE A 749 15.67 5.14 14.41
C PHE A 749 14.68 4.05 14.82
N THR A 750 13.75 4.33 15.73
CA THR A 750 12.60 3.45 16.01
C THR A 750 11.43 3.67 15.05
N ILE A 751 11.41 4.81 14.34
CA ILE A 751 10.34 5.18 13.40
C ILE A 751 10.58 4.45 12.07
N SER A 752 9.79 3.41 11.84
CA SER A 752 9.75 2.68 10.57
C SER A 752 8.54 3.11 9.73
N ASP A 753 8.64 2.94 8.41
CA ASP A 753 7.56 3.22 7.44
C ASP A 753 6.33 2.31 7.68
N HIS A 754 6.56 1.01 7.85
CA HIS A 754 5.49 0.07 8.20
C HIS A 754 5.02 0.24 9.66
N PRO A 755 3.72 -0.02 9.95
CA PRO A 755 3.22 0.00 11.32
C PRO A 755 3.91 -1.09 12.15
N GLN A 756 4.40 -0.72 13.33
CA GLN A 756 5.15 -1.57 14.23
C GLN A 756 4.47 -1.62 15.60
N PRO A 757 4.67 -2.70 16.39
CA PRO A 757 4.09 -2.82 17.73
C PRO A 757 4.47 -1.68 18.70
N ILE A 758 5.56 -0.96 18.41
CA ILE A 758 6.01 0.18 19.22
C ILE A 758 5.15 1.43 19.02
N ASP A 759 4.40 1.53 17.92
CA ASP A 759 3.73 2.77 17.51
C ASP A 759 2.72 3.33 18.53
N PRO A 760 1.87 2.51 19.19
CA PRO A 760 0.93 3.03 20.19
C PRO A 760 1.65 3.63 21.41
N LEU A 761 2.67 2.93 21.91
CA LEU A 761 3.49 3.40 23.01
C LEU A 761 4.28 4.66 22.63
N LEU A 762 4.80 4.68 21.40
CA LEU A 762 5.57 5.79 20.87
C LEU A 762 4.66 7.01 20.67
N LYS A 763 3.42 6.86 20.21
CA LYS A 763 2.44 7.95 20.10
C LYS A 763 2.23 8.66 21.44
N ASN A 764 2.18 7.92 22.54
CA ASN A 764 2.03 8.48 23.88
C ASN A 764 3.30 9.19 24.38
N CYS A 765 4.47 8.75 23.95
CA CYS A 765 5.75 9.26 24.48
C CYS A 765 6.44 10.29 23.58
N ILE A 766 6.14 10.32 22.28
CA ILE A 766 6.85 11.15 21.29
C ILE A 766 6.73 12.65 21.60
N GLY A 767 5.60 13.08 22.15
CA GLY A 767 5.41 14.46 22.59
C GLY A 767 6.45 14.90 23.63
N ASP A 768 6.91 14.01 24.50
CA ASP A 768 7.93 14.34 25.49
C ASP A 768 9.33 14.46 24.87
N PHE A 769 9.63 13.69 23.82
CA PHE A 769 10.86 13.86 23.05
C PHE A 769 10.83 15.14 22.23
N LEU A 770 9.68 15.53 21.67
CA LEU A 770 9.54 16.76 20.87
C LEU A 770 9.61 18.04 21.70
N LYS A 771 9.33 18.00 23.00
CA LYS A 771 9.58 19.14 23.93
C LYS A 771 11.05 19.55 23.97
N THR A 772 11.98 18.69 23.57
CA THR A 772 13.41 19.05 23.42
C THR A 772 13.68 20.10 22.33
N LEU A 773 12.68 20.47 21.53
CA LEU A 773 12.77 21.66 20.67
C LEU A 773 13.03 22.95 21.45
N GLU A 774 12.68 23.01 22.73
CA GLU A 774 12.92 24.16 23.60
C GLU A 774 14.31 24.15 24.27
N ASP A 775 15.09 23.07 24.13
CA ASP A 775 16.36 22.89 24.87
C ASP A 775 17.36 24.04 24.65
N PRO A 776 18.24 24.39 25.61
CA PRO A 776 19.19 25.49 25.42
C PRO A 776 20.24 25.22 24.32
N ASP A 777 20.49 23.95 23.99
CA ASP A 777 21.53 23.53 23.05
C ASP A 777 21.02 23.43 21.61
N LEU A 778 21.70 24.14 20.69
CA LEU A 778 21.36 24.17 19.26
C LEU A 778 21.34 22.79 18.60
N ASN A 779 22.30 21.93 18.96
CA ASN A 779 22.41 20.59 18.39
C ASN A 779 21.25 19.68 18.79
N VAL A 780 20.72 19.82 20.01
CA VAL A 780 19.58 19.04 20.48
C VAL A 780 18.32 19.46 19.71
N ARG A 781 18.10 20.77 19.53
CA ARG A 781 17.00 21.29 18.71
C ARG A 781 17.06 20.80 17.28
N ARG A 782 18.26 20.82 16.67
CA ARG A 782 18.47 20.30 15.31
C ARG A 782 18.03 18.84 15.21
N VAL A 783 18.48 18.00 16.14
CA VAL A 783 18.14 16.57 16.16
C VAL A 783 16.64 16.35 16.40
N ALA A 784 16.02 17.17 17.26
CA ALA A 784 14.58 17.12 17.49
C ALA A 784 13.79 17.45 16.21
N LEU A 785 14.19 18.48 15.46
CA LEU A 785 13.62 18.81 14.14
C LEU A 785 13.79 17.66 13.14
N VAL A 786 14.99 17.07 13.04
CA VAL A 786 15.21 15.92 12.15
C VAL A 786 14.37 14.71 12.54
N THR A 787 14.15 14.50 13.85
CA THR A 787 13.30 13.42 14.37
C THR A 787 11.83 13.67 14.05
N PHE A 788 11.38 14.91 14.23
CA PHE A 788 10.05 15.36 13.81
C PHE A 788 9.85 15.18 12.30
N ASN A 789 10.85 15.56 11.48
CA ASN A 789 10.79 15.39 10.03
C ASN A 789 10.64 13.91 9.64
N SER A 790 11.44 13.04 10.26
CA SER A 790 11.37 11.60 10.04
C SER A 790 10.02 11.02 10.44
N ALA A 791 9.42 11.50 11.54
CA ALA A 791 8.08 11.11 11.98
C ALA A 791 7.01 11.60 11.00
N ALA A 792 7.07 12.88 10.60
CA ALA A 792 6.10 13.50 9.70
C ALA A 792 6.15 12.92 8.27
N HIS A 793 7.30 12.42 7.82
CA HIS A 793 7.45 11.78 6.51
C HIS A 793 6.98 10.33 6.52
N ASN A 794 7.50 9.51 7.43
CA ASN A 794 7.25 8.07 7.42
C ASN A 794 5.95 7.68 8.15
N LYS A 795 5.55 8.44 9.17
CA LYS A 795 4.40 8.08 10.01
C LYS A 795 3.68 9.30 10.61
N PRO A 796 2.88 10.00 9.79
CA PRO A 796 2.18 11.22 10.21
C PRO A 796 1.21 10.99 11.38
N SER A 797 0.67 9.77 11.54
CA SER A 797 -0.27 9.41 12.62
C SER A 797 0.25 9.69 14.03
N LEU A 798 1.58 9.63 14.24
CA LEU A 798 2.22 9.94 15.52
C LEU A 798 2.22 11.44 15.84
N ILE A 799 2.17 12.27 14.80
CA ILE A 799 2.38 13.72 14.89
C ILE A 799 1.08 14.51 14.80
N ARG A 800 0.04 13.97 14.14
CA ARG A 800 -1.24 14.66 13.86
C ARG A 800 -1.91 15.31 15.07
N ASP A 801 -1.76 14.73 16.26
CA ASP A 801 -2.39 15.23 17.50
C ASP A 801 -1.48 16.23 18.25
N LEU A 802 -0.20 16.30 17.86
CA LEU A 802 0.82 17.14 18.49
C LEU A 802 1.12 18.41 17.68
N LEU A 803 0.65 18.51 16.43
CA LEU A 803 0.91 19.63 15.53
C LEU A 803 0.58 20.99 16.17
N ASP A 804 -0.56 21.11 16.86
CA ASP A 804 -0.96 22.38 17.50
C ASP A 804 0.07 22.87 18.53
N SER A 805 0.74 21.94 19.21
CA SER A 805 1.81 22.27 20.16
C SER A 805 3.18 22.47 19.49
N VAL A 806 3.48 21.71 18.44
CA VAL A 806 4.83 21.67 17.83
C VAL A 806 5.04 22.77 16.79
N LEU A 807 3.99 23.13 16.02
CA LEU A 807 4.08 24.14 14.95
C LEU A 807 4.62 25.49 15.43
N PRO A 808 4.18 26.06 16.57
CA PRO A 808 4.75 27.31 17.06
C PRO A 808 6.26 27.23 17.32
N HIS A 809 6.76 26.10 17.84
CA HIS A 809 8.19 25.90 18.07
C HIS A 809 8.94 25.74 16.76
N LEU A 810 8.38 24.99 15.80
CA LEU A 810 8.91 24.83 14.45
C LEU A 810 9.11 26.20 13.78
N TYR A 811 8.07 27.03 13.80
CA TYR A 811 8.05 28.37 13.23
C TYR A 811 8.98 29.36 13.94
N ASN A 812 9.21 29.19 15.24
CA ASN A 812 10.21 29.99 15.94
C ASN A 812 11.63 29.63 15.52
N GLU A 813 11.91 28.37 15.20
CA GLU A 813 13.22 27.95 14.68
C GLU A 813 13.45 28.32 13.21
N THR A 814 12.45 28.81 12.46
CA THR A 814 12.68 29.37 11.11
C THR A 814 13.26 30.79 11.16
N LYS A 815 13.28 31.46 12.31
CA LYS A 815 13.72 32.86 12.43
C LYS A 815 15.24 32.97 12.49
N VAL A 816 15.77 34.01 11.84
CA VAL A 816 17.21 34.30 11.85
C VAL A 816 17.63 34.88 13.20
N ARG A 817 18.49 34.16 13.93
CA ARG A 817 19.07 34.60 15.21
C ARG A 817 20.42 35.28 14.99
N LYS A 818 20.43 36.61 15.05
CA LYS A 818 21.64 37.42 14.80
C LYS A 818 22.79 37.12 15.77
N GLU A 819 22.49 36.62 16.96
CA GLU A 819 23.47 36.21 17.98
C GLU A 819 24.33 35.01 17.58
N LEU A 820 23.89 34.21 16.61
CA LEU A 820 24.62 33.03 16.09
C LEU A 820 25.41 33.33 14.81
N ILE A 821 25.40 34.59 14.37
CA ILE A 821 26.08 35.04 13.16
C ILE A 821 27.35 35.80 13.57
N ARG A 822 28.50 35.31 13.10
CA ARG A 822 29.79 35.97 13.28
C ARG A 822 30.44 36.25 11.94
N GLU A 823 31.03 37.44 11.80
CA GLU A 823 31.80 37.81 10.62
C GLU A 823 33.28 37.57 10.89
N VAL A 824 33.92 36.76 10.05
CA VAL A 824 35.37 36.57 10.02
C VAL A 824 35.92 37.45 8.91
N GLU A 825 36.57 38.55 9.28
CA GLU A 825 37.16 39.50 8.34
C GLU A 825 38.61 39.10 8.00
N MET A 826 38.88 38.91 6.71
CA MET A 826 40.21 38.64 6.16
C MET A 826 40.53 39.72 5.11
N GLY A 827 40.97 40.90 5.60
CA GLY A 827 41.24 42.06 4.74
C GLY A 827 39.94 42.60 4.09
N PRO A 828 39.83 42.68 2.75
CA PRO A 828 38.60 43.11 2.09
C PRO A 828 37.50 42.02 2.03
N PHE A 829 37.82 40.78 2.44
CA PHE A 829 36.88 39.66 2.44
C PHE A 829 36.20 39.52 3.80
N LYS A 830 34.87 39.48 3.79
CA LYS A 830 34.06 39.17 4.98
C LYS A 830 33.40 37.81 4.78
N HIS A 831 33.71 36.86 5.64
CA HIS A 831 33.07 35.55 5.63
C HIS A 831 32.09 35.46 6.80
N THR A 832 30.80 35.41 6.50
CA THR A 832 29.72 35.25 7.48
C THR A 832 29.60 33.77 7.84
N VAL A 833 29.86 33.43 9.11
CA VAL A 833 29.60 32.09 9.67
C VAL A 833 28.30 32.18 10.47
N ASP A 834 27.26 31.48 10.00
CA ASP A 834 25.95 31.40 10.64
C ASP A 834 25.77 30.00 11.22
N ASP A 835 26.04 29.87 12.53
CA ASP A 835 25.91 28.59 13.24
C ASP A 835 24.43 28.17 13.40
N GLY A 836 23.48 29.08 13.12
CA GLY A 836 22.04 28.84 13.11
C GLY A 836 21.47 28.43 11.75
N LEU A 837 22.29 28.32 10.70
CA LEU A 837 21.80 27.99 9.35
C LEU A 837 21.22 26.57 9.27
N ASP A 838 21.91 25.59 9.86
CA ASP A 838 21.51 24.18 9.78
C ASP A 838 20.19 23.87 10.49
N ILE A 839 19.90 24.56 11.60
CA ILE A 839 18.61 24.43 12.31
C ILE A 839 17.47 25.04 11.48
N ARG A 840 17.69 26.21 10.87
CA ARG A 840 16.67 26.85 10.01
C ARG A 840 16.38 25.98 8.81
N LYS A 841 17.43 25.42 8.18
CA LYS A 841 17.29 24.49 7.07
C LYS A 841 16.46 23.26 7.46
N ALA A 842 16.76 22.64 8.60
CA ALA A 842 15.97 21.52 9.10
C ALA A 842 14.50 21.89 9.37
N ALA A 843 14.23 23.10 9.88
CA ALA A 843 12.87 23.59 10.11
C ALA A 843 12.08 23.77 8.79
N PHE A 844 12.70 24.36 7.76
CA PHE A 844 12.07 24.47 6.45
C PHE A 844 11.88 23.11 5.76
N GLU A 845 12.80 22.15 5.95
CA GLU A 845 12.62 20.77 5.49
C GLU A 845 11.41 20.11 6.14
N CYS A 846 11.21 20.30 7.45
CA CYS A 846 10.01 19.83 8.14
C CYS A 846 8.74 20.46 7.57
N MET A 847 8.75 21.76 7.32
CA MET A 847 7.61 22.45 6.70
C MET A 847 7.29 21.88 5.33
N TYR A 848 8.32 21.58 4.51
CA TYR A 848 8.13 20.96 3.20
C TYR A 848 7.48 19.57 3.33
N THR A 849 7.95 18.73 4.27
CA THR A 849 7.36 17.40 4.50
C THR A 849 5.92 17.45 5.02
N LEU A 850 5.58 18.42 5.87
CA LEU A 850 4.21 18.61 6.36
C LEU A 850 3.21 18.94 5.24
N LEU A 851 3.69 19.51 4.14
CA LEU A 851 2.90 19.84 2.96
C LEU A 851 2.34 18.60 2.25
N ASP A 852 3.10 17.51 2.27
CA ASP A 852 2.72 16.24 1.64
C ASP A 852 1.81 15.40 2.55
N SER A 853 1.99 15.46 3.87
CA SER A 853 1.33 14.52 4.80
C SER A 853 0.20 15.09 5.65
N CYS A 854 0.27 16.35 6.08
CA CYS A 854 -0.62 16.90 7.13
C CYS A 854 -1.25 18.26 6.76
N LEU A 855 -1.50 18.53 5.47
CA LEU A 855 -2.00 19.83 5.01
C LEU A 855 -3.29 20.28 5.70
N ASP A 856 -4.21 19.37 6.03
CA ASP A 856 -5.54 19.70 6.57
C ASP A 856 -5.52 20.37 7.95
N ARG A 857 -4.47 20.09 8.75
CA ARG A 857 -4.29 20.59 10.12
C ARG A 857 -3.43 21.86 10.18
N LEU A 858 -2.86 22.30 9.06
CA LEU A 858 -1.99 23.48 9.02
C LEU A 858 -2.82 24.76 8.85
N ASP A 859 -2.46 25.80 9.60
CA ASP A 859 -2.85 27.16 9.24
C ASP A 859 -2.00 27.61 8.04
N ILE A 860 -2.63 27.60 6.87
CA ILE A 860 -2.02 27.96 5.60
C ILE A 860 -1.47 29.40 5.65
N PHE A 861 -2.14 30.32 6.34
CA PHE A 861 -1.71 31.72 6.41
C PHE A 861 -0.49 31.90 7.32
N GLU A 862 -0.42 31.18 8.44
CA GLU A 862 0.78 31.18 9.27
C GLU A 862 1.95 30.56 8.51
N PHE A 863 1.73 29.40 7.87
CA PHE A 863 2.72 28.73 7.03
C PHE A 863 3.28 29.66 5.93
N LEU A 864 2.42 30.39 5.22
CA LEU A 864 2.83 31.35 4.18
C LEU A 864 3.66 32.52 4.73
N ASN A 865 3.45 32.96 5.97
CA ASN A 865 4.30 34.00 6.58
C ASN A 865 5.75 33.51 6.70
N HIS A 866 5.93 32.28 7.17
CA HIS A 866 7.26 31.68 7.33
C HIS A 866 7.92 31.37 5.98
N VAL A 867 7.14 30.98 4.97
CA VAL A 867 7.63 30.85 3.58
C VAL A 867 8.12 32.19 3.05
N GLU A 868 7.39 33.30 3.27
CA GLU A 868 7.82 34.65 2.87
C GLU A 868 9.20 35.02 3.45
N ASP A 869 9.42 34.69 4.73
CA ASP A 869 10.71 34.92 5.40
C ASP A 869 11.83 34.06 4.80
N GLY A 870 11.56 32.79 4.49
CA GLY A 870 12.54 31.89 3.89
C GLY A 870 12.95 32.27 2.46
N LEU A 871 12.10 32.95 1.69
CA LEU A 871 12.45 33.50 0.37
C LEU A 871 13.53 34.60 0.45
N LYS A 872 13.71 35.21 1.62
CA LYS A 872 14.69 36.28 1.87
C LYS A 872 15.99 35.76 2.51
N ASP A 873 16.05 34.48 2.90
CA ASP A 873 17.15 33.87 3.67
C ASP A 873 18.34 33.42 2.77
N HIS A 874 19.17 32.51 3.28
CA HIS A 874 20.33 31.93 2.62
C HIS A 874 19.96 31.13 1.37
N TYR A 875 20.94 30.94 0.48
CA TYR A 875 20.79 30.22 -0.79
C TYR A 875 20.10 28.86 -0.67
N ASP A 876 20.54 28.01 0.26
CA ASP A 876 19.98 26.65 0.38
C ASP A 876 18.52 26.64 0.84
N ILE A 877 18.13 27.60 1.69
CA ILE A 877 16.75 27.77 2.18
C ILE A 877 15.87 28.36 1.06
N LYS A 878 16.39 29.29 0.25
CA LYS A 878 15.69 29.82 -0.93
C LYS A 878 15.34 28.73 -1.93
N MET A 879 16.27 27.82 -2.21
CA MET A 879 16.01 26.71 -3.13
C MET A 879 14.85 25.84 -2.65
N LEU A 880 14.80 25.53 -1.35
CA LEU A 880 13.73 24.75 -0.75
C LEU A 880 12.40 25.51 -0.72
N THR A 881 12.40 26.80 -0.37
CA THR A 881 11.19 27.62 -0.33
C THR A 881 10.60 27.91 -1.70
N PHE A 882 11.42 28.05 -2.75
CA PHE A 882 10.92 28.11 -4.13
C PHE A 882 10.19 26.82 -4.53
N LEU A 883 10.72 25.66 -4.14
CA LEU A 883 10.03 24.38 -4.35
C LEU A 883 8.72 24.29 -3.54
N MET A 884 8.71 24.76 -2.29
CA MET A 884 7.49 24.87 -1.48
C MET A 884 6.44 25.74 -2.16
N LEU A 885 6.83 26.89 -2.73
CA LEU A 885 5.91 27.75 -3.47
C LEU A 885 5.30 27.06 -4.69
N VAL A 886 6.09 26.30 -5.45
CA VAL A 886 5.59 25.52 -6.59
C VAL A 886 4.52 24.53 -6.11
N ARG A 887 4.77 23.80 -5.02
CA ARG A 887 3.80 22.86 -4.44
C ARG A 887 2.54 23.57 -3.92
N LEU A 888 2.70 24.66 -3.17
CA LEU A 888 1.59 25.46 -2.64
C LEU A 888 0.70 26.02 -3.76
N SER A 889 1.28 26.35 -4.91
CA SER A 889 0.55 26.84 -6.09
C SER A 889 -0.43 25.81 -6.63
N THR A 890 -0.13 24.52 -6.48
CA THR A 890 -1.03 23.42 -6.86
C THR A 890 -1.99 23.05 -5.72
N LEU A 891 -1.50 22.99 -4.47
CA LEU A 891 -2.25 22.46 -3.32
C LEU A 891 -3.29 23.44 -2.77
N CYS A 892 -2.96 24.72 -2.61
CA CYS A 892 -3.86 25.74 -2.07
C CYS A 892 -3.78 27.07 -2.84
N PRO A 893 -4.24 27.11 -4.11
CA PRO A 893 -4.06 28.26 -4.99
C PRO A 893 -4.71 29.55 -4.45
N SER A 894 -5.84 29.43 -3.74
CA SER A 894 -6.60 30.57 -3.20
C SER A 894 -5.84 31.35 -2.13
N ALA A 895 -5.21 30.67 -1.18
CA ALA A 895 -4.45 31.30 -0.11
C ALA A 895 -3.16 31.95 -0.64
N VAL A 896 -2.53 31.30 -1.63
CA VAL A 896 -1.36 31.86 -2.34
C VAL A 896 -1.73 33.13 -3.10
N LEU A 897 -2.86 33.13 -3.79
CA LEU A 897 -3.34 34.30 -4.54
C LEU A 897 -3.55 35.52 -3.63
N GLN A 898 -4.12 35.33 -2.44
CA GLN A 898 -4.34 36.42 -1.48
C GLN A 898 -3.04 37.08 -0.98
N ARG A 899 -1.91 36.36 -1.01
CA ARG A 899 -0.60 36.88 -0.57
C ARG A 899 0.40 37.02 -1.71
N LEU A 900 -0.05 36.90 -2.96
CA LEU A 900 0.79 36.88 -4.14
C LEU A 900 1.74 38.08 -4.20
N ASP A 901 1.22 39.28 -3.90
CA ASP A 901 1.99 40.53 -3.91
C ASP A 901 3.22 40.49 -2.99
N ARG A 902 3.10 39.86 -1.81
CA ARG A 902 4.19 39.74 -0.83
C ARG A 902 5.21 38.68 -1.21
N LEU A 903 4.80 37.65 -1.95
CA LEU A 903 5.67 36.56 -2.41
C LEU A 903 6.46 36.94 -3.67
N VAL A 904 5.91 37.83 -4.51
CA VAL A 904 6.54 38.29 -5.75
C VAL A 904 7.73 39.23 -5.50
N GLU A 905 7.69 40.06 -4.45
CA GLU A 905 8.79 40.99 -4.14
C GLU A 905 10.14 40.28 -3.85
N PRO A 906 10.22 39.24 -2.99
CA PRO A 906 11.44 38.44 -2.81
C PRO A 906 11.93 37.73 -4.08
N LEU A 907 11.01 37.23 -4.91
CA LEU A 907 11.33 36.59 -6.19
C LEU A 907 11.96 37.61 -7.16
N ARG A 908 11.39 38.81 -7.23
CA ARG A 908 11.92 39.91 -8.03
C ARG A 908 13.31 40.33 -7.56
N ALA A 909 13.52 40.47 -6.26
CA ALA A 909 14.82 40.81 -5.69
C ALA A 909 15.88 39.79 -6.10
N THR A 910 15.56 38.49 -6.01
CA THR A 910 16.45 37.38 -6.40
C THR A 910 16.82 37.42 -7.89
N CYS A 911 15.86 37.72 -8.77
CA CYS A 911 16.12 37.83 -10.21
C CYS A 911 16.94 39.08 -10.57
N THR A 912 16.91 40.12 -9.74
CA THR A 912 17.54 41.43 -10.01
C THR A 912 18.94 41.55 -9.38
N THR A 913 19.28 40.72 -8.39
CA THR A 913 20.60 40.76 -7.74
C THR A 913 21.74 40.45 -8.72
N LYS A 914 22.71 41.36 -8.79
CA LYS A 914 23.92 41.21 -9.62
C LYS A 914 25.14 40.92 -8.76
N VAL A 915 25.94 39.94 -9.19
CA VAL A 915 27.22 39.58 -8.56
C VAL A 915 28.30 40.60 -8.96
N LYS A 916 29.22 40.91 -8.03
CA LYS A 916 30.36 41.81 -8.32
C LYS A 916 31.27 41.16 -9.36
N ALA A 917 31.77 41.93 -10.32
CA ALA A 917 32.61 41.44 -11.43
C ALA A 917 33.94 40.75 -10.99
N ASN A 918 34.38 40.97 -9.74
CA ASN A 918 35.58 40.36 -9.16
C ASN A 918 35.31 39.04 -8.41
N SER A 919 34.12 38.45 -8.57
CA SER A 919 33.74 37.22 -7.87
C SER A 919 34.19 35.97 -8.64
N VAL A 920 34.38 34.87 -7.94
CA VAL A 920 34.73 33.58 -8.55
C VAL A 920 33.61 33.07 -9.46
N LYS A 921 33.97 32.32 -10.51
CA LYS A 921 33.01 31.74 -11.47
C LYS A 921 31.86 30.97 -10.80
N GLN A 922 32.18 30.23 -9.73
CA GLN A 922 31.20 29.46 -8.96
C GLN A 922 30.07 30.32 -8.36
N GLU A 923 30.35 31.58 -8.03
CA GLU A 923 29.33 32.49 -7.46
C GLU A 923 28.36 32.99 -8.53
N PHE A 924 28.81 33.12 -9.78
CA PHE A 924 27.93 33.41 -10.92
C PHE A 924 27.03 32.20 -11.22
N GLU A 925 27.60 30.99 -11.26
CA GLU A 925 26.84 29.75 -11.49
C GLU A 925 25.75 29.55 -10.41
N LYS A 926 26.10 29.78 -9.14
CA LYS A 926 25.15 29.74 -8.01
C LYS A 926 23.98 30.72 -8.17
N GLN A 927 24.26 31.94 -8.62
CA GLN A 927 23.20 32.93 -8.85
C GLN A 927 22.34 32.61 -10.07
N ASP A 928 22.92 32.06 -11.13
CA ASP A 928 22.17 31.64 -12.31
C ASP A 928 21.25 30.45 -11.99
N GLU A 929 21.70 29.50 -11.16
CA GLU A 929 20.86 28.43 -10.62
C GLU A 929 19.71 28.98 -9.76
N LEU A 930 20.01 29.94 -8.89
CA LEU A 930 19.01 30.59 -8.04
C LEU A 930 17.94 31.31 -8.86
N LYS A 931 18.36 32.07 -9.89
CA LYS A 931 17.46 32.73 -10.84
C LYS A 931 16.57 31.71 -11.55
N ARG A 932 17.14 30.62 -12.09
CA ARG A 932 16.34 29.55 -12.74
C ARG A 932 15.31 28.96 -11.79
N SER A 933 15.69 28.69 -10.54
CA SER A 933 14.79 28.12 -9.54
C SER A 933 13.66 29.10 -9.15
N ALA A 934 13.98 30.38 -8.96
CA ALA A 934 12.99 31.43 -8.74
C ALA A 934 12.01 31.51 -9.92
N MET A 935 12.50 31.42 -11.16
CA MET A 935 11.67 31.46 -12.36
C MET A 935 10.73 30.26 -12.49
N ARG A 936 11.11 29.07 -11.99
CA ARG A 936 10.17 27.93 -11.88
C ARG A 936 9.03 28.22 -10.91
N ALA A 937 9.33 28.82 -9.76
CA ALA A 937 8.30 29.22 -8.80
C ALA A 937 7.35 30.27 -9.41
N VAL A 938 7.89 31.23 -10.16
CA VAL A 938 7.10 32.26 -10.86
C VAL A 938 6.20 31.66 -11.94
N ALA A 939 6.71 30.70 -12.73
CA ALA A 939 5.91 29.99 -13.72
C ALA A 939 4.75 29.20 -13.07
N ALA A 940 4.99 28.55 -11.94
CA ALA A 940 3.94 27.86 -11.18
C ALA A 940 2.89 28.85 -10.63
N LEU A 941 3.33 30.00 -10.10
CA LEU A 941 2.42 31.05 -9.62
C LEU A 941 1.55 31.64 -10.74
N LEU A 942 2.08 31.78 -11.96
CA LEU A 942 1.33 32.24 -13.13
C LEU A 942 0.31 31.20 -13.63
N THR A 943 0.50 29.93 -13.29
CA THR A 943 -0.46 28.86 -13.60
C THR A 943 -1.71 28.94 -12.71
N ILE A 944 -1.66 29.69 -11.61
CA ILE A 944 -2.81 29.91 -10.73
C ILE A 944 -3.86 30.78 -11.45
N PRO A 945 -5.13 30.35 -11.51
CA PRO A 945 -6.20 31.14 -12.10
C PRO A 945 -6.29 32.54 -11.46
N GLU A 946 -6.34 33.59 -12.28
CA GLU A 946 -6.41 35.02 -11.88
C GLU A 946 -5.13 35.65 -11.34
N ALA A 947 -4.00 34.93 -11.24
CA ALA A 947 -2.72 35.51 -10.82
C ALA A 947 -2.22 36.64 -11.75
N GLU A 948 -2.52 36.54 -13.05
CA GLU A 948 -2.19 37.55 -14.07
C GLU A 948 -2.90 38.89 -13.89
N LYS A 949 -3.97 38.94 -13.08
CA LYS A 949 -4.73 40.18 -12.81
C LYS A 949 -4.07 41.05 -11.74
N SER A 950 -3.07 40.54 -11.00
CA SER A 950 -2.35 41.31 -9.98
C SER A 950 -1.36 42.28 -10.65
N PRO A 951 -1.41 43.59 -10.35
CA PRO A 951 -0.56 44.59 -11.01
C PRO A 951 0.93 44.29 -10.88
N LEU A 952 1.36 43.82 -9.70
CA LEU A 952 2.76 43.52 -9.41
C LEU A 952 3.28 42.31 -10.18
N MET A 953 2.46 41.27 -10.39
CA MET A 953 2.84 40.12 -11.20
C MET A 953 2.88 40.49 -12.69
N SER A 954 1.93 41.27 -13.21
CA SER A 954 1.97 41.74 -14.60
C SER A 954 3.18 42.62 -14.86
N GLU A 955 3.54 43.52 -13.93
CA GLU A 955 4.77 44.30 -13.99
C GLU A 955 6.02 43.42 -13.94
N PHE A 956 6.03 42.38 -13.11
CA PHE A 956 7.15 41.45 -13.05
C PHE A 956 7.31 40.65 -14.34
N GLN A 957 6.20 40.16 -14.91
CA GLN A 957 6.19 39.47 -16.19
C GLN A 957 6.71 40.39 -17.31
N SER A 958 6.32 41.67 -17.31
CA SER A 958 6.84 42.64 -18.26
C SER A 958 8.36 42.84 -18.10
N GLN A 959 8.87 42.90 -16.87
CA GLN A 959 10.30 43.00 -16.60
C GLN A 959 11.09 41.76 -17.04
N ILE A 960 10.55 40.56 -16.81
CA ILE A 960 11.12 39.30 -17.31
C ILE A 960 11.19 39.32 -18.84
N SER A 961 10.09 39.67 -19.53
CA SER A 961 10.03 39.72 -20.99
C SER A 961 10.96 40.79 -21.59
N SER A 962 11.20 41.88 -20.87
CA SER A 962 12.10 42.97 -21.30
C SER A 962 13.58 42.62 -21.16
N ASN A 963 13.93 41.63 -20.32
CA ASN A 963 15.30 41.21 -20.10
C ASN A 963 15.59 39.92 -20.89
N PRO A 964 16.42 39.97 -21.96
CA PRO A 964 16.61 38.85 -22.87
C PRO A 964 17.23 37.61 -22.21
N GLU A 965 18.01 37.79 -21.14
CA GLU A 965 18.59 36.69 -20.35
C GLU A 965 17.52 35.94 -19.55
N LEU A 966 16.61 36.69 -18.88
CA LEU A 966 15.54 36.11 -18.06
C LEU A 966 14.41 35.54 -18.92
N ALA A 967 14.09 36.18 -20.06
CA ALA A 967 13.12 35.69 -21.02
C ALA A 967 13.53 34.33 -21.60
N ALA A 968 14.80 34.17 -22.00
CA ALA A 968 15.32 32.90 -22.49
C ALA A 968 15.23 31.78 -21.44
N ILE A 969 15.52 32.10 -20.17
CA ILE A 969 15.39 31.16 -19.04
C ILE A 969 13.93 30.79 -18.77
N PHE A 970 13.02 31.76 -18.86
CA PHE A 970 11.59 31.53 -18.66
C PHE A 970 10.99 30.64 -19.76
N GLU A 971 11.34 30.91 -21.03
CA GLU A 971 10.90 30.12 -22.18
C GLU A 971 11.43 28.68 -22.13
N SER A 972 12.67 28.44 -21.66
CA SER A 972 13.18 27.08 -21.49
C SER A 972 12.39 26.31 -20.43
N ILE A 973 12.06 26.96 -19.31
CA ILE A 973 11.31 26.32 -18.21
C ILE A 973 9.87 26.00 -18.63
N GLN A 974 9.21 26.89 -19.38
CA GLN A 974 7.87 26.62 -19.89
C GLN A 974 7.84 25.43 -20.86
N LYS A 975 8.88 25.26 -21.70
CA LYS A 975 9.01 24.09 -22.59
C LYS A 975 9.23 22.79 -21.81
N ASP A 976 10.04 22.82 -20.75
CA ASP A 976 10.27 21.65 -19.88
C ASP A 976 9.02 21.27 -19.06
N THR A 977 8.17 22.24 -18.71
CA THR A 977 6.93 21.98 -17.96
C THR A 977 5.83 21.39 -18.86
N SER A 978 5.82 21.76 -20.14
CA SER A 978 4.86 21.25 -21.12
C SER A 978 5.20 19.84 -21.61
N SER A 979 6.47 19.43 -21.61
CA SER A 979 6.88 18.05 -21.86
C SER A 979 6.57 17.12 -20.68
N ALA A 980 6.77 17.57 -19.43
CA ALA A 980 6.45 16.78 -18.23
C ALA A 980 4.94 16.51 -18.07
N ASN A 981 4.07 17.45 -18.48
CA ASN A 981 2.62 17.24 -18.48
C ASN A 981 2.17 16.20 -19.52
N MET A 982 2.90 16.01 -20.62
CA MET A 982 2.60 14.94 -21.59
C MET A 982 2.96 13.55 -21.05
N GLU A 983 4.05 13.39 -20.28
CA GLU A 983 4.40 12.10 -19.66
C GLU A 983 3.44 11.70 -18.52
N SER A 984 2.85 12.67 -17.81
CA SER A 984 1.84 12.40 -16.77
C SER A 984 0.48 11.93 -17.31
N MET A 985 0.17 12.17 -18.59
CA MET A 985 -1.06 11.67 -19.23
C MET A 985 -0.94 10.21 -19.68
N ASP A 986 0.28 9.66 -19.79
CA ASP A 986 0.51 8.27 -20.19
C ASP A 986 0.55 7.29 -18.99
N THR A 987 0.35 7.78 -17.76
CA THR A 987 0.34 6.95 -16.53
C THR A 987 -0.88 7.16 -15.62
N THR A 988 -2.05 7.43 -16.20
CA THR A 988 -3.36 7.20 -15.54
C THR A 988 -4.17 6.14 -16.24
#